data_AF-A0A5N6TKB4-F1
#
_entry.id   AF-A0A5N6TKB4-F1
#
_cell.length_a   1.000
_cell.length_b   1.000
_cell.length_c   1.000
_cell.angle_alpha   90.00
_cell.angle_beta   90.00
_cell.angle_gamma   90.00
#
_symmetry.space_group_name_H-M   'P 1'
#
loop_
_entity.id
_entity.type
_entity.pdbx_description
1 polymer ?
#
loop_
_entity_poly.entity_id
_entity_poly.type
_entity_poly.pdbx_seq_one_letter_code
_entity_poly.pdbx_strand_id
1 'polypeptide(L)'
;MAHKENQYDIVIVGAGPVGILLSLCMSRWGYKVKHIDNRPVPTATGRADGIQPRSTEILRNLGLKRQIMAYKPAKVYDVAFWDPLADGKGIHRTGSWPSCPRFIDTRYPFTTLVHQGKIERVFLDEIEKAGTTVERPWTIIGFKNDGLDETYPVEVQLKCIDTNVIETVRSKYLFSGEGARSFVRQQLDIQIHHKDPISYVWGVMDGVVRTNFPDIETKCTIHSDAGSIMVIPREDNMVRLYVQIASSTDPDFNPRKTATVEEVQEAAKKILMPYWVEWDRVEWYSVYPIGQGISERYTLDERVFMGGDACHTHSPKAGQGMNTAFHDALNMAWKLHAVESGLADRSILKTYESERKDIAETLLNFDARYASLFSKRRPTAGEVGSASHTAAASGEKQEDEFVKTFKSSCEFTSGYGVAYKPNVFNWDPSHPAQSPLFDIPGVKLTSGRAFTPSTVTRLADANFVHLEQEVPANGAFRIFVFAGKQNQTKKAIADLAANLEKERSFLSVHRRPDIADVSFFERHQPHSKLFTLCLVYAAQKNEVDVETVPQILRDYHHHIYADDIPDVRAPGAKFAAHEKLGFDPEKGGVVVTRPDSHVACTVQLVEGSGTVDALNAYFNAFSSKPLGQDGQQSRLYNDLIIQNSPYSRVTELRPTDTPEEPYYYTFKVQCTSCRETHPNWVSFNRFEQHEIPGSRGEANFVWKCKLCGKTHSASIVAGPNTYEADEKRKGKKVIDIDCRGLEFTEFKADGEWEAKGTESSTPFGGIDLSDSEWYDYDEKAGDEVSIKEISFELVIRLKWGQTEYKGRLESIDSYMNVLLRDTEEYIDGKPTGTLGLVLIRCNNILWMGSADSVEMTDLGLR
;
A
#
# COMPACT_ATOMS: atom_id res chain seq x y z
N MET A 1 39.22 8.89 1.04
CA MET A 1 38.45 9.24 2.27
C MET A 1 37.52 10.44 2.08
N ALA A 2 37.75 11.35 1.12
CA ALA A 2 36.86 12.50 0.83
C ALA A 2 35.49 12.16 0.16
N HIS A 3 35.28 10.93 -0.34
CA HIS A 3 34.04 10.56 -1.03
C HIS A 3 32.83 10.19 -0.12
N LYS A 4 33.04 9.96 1.18
CA LYS A 4 31.93 9.57 2.09
C LYS A 4 31.09 10.74 2.61
N GLU A 5 31.60 11.98 2.58
CA GLU A 5 30.87 13.14 3.14
C GLU A 5 29.67 13.58 2.27
N ASN A 6 29.74 13.37 0.95
CA ASN A 6 28.74 13.83 -0.03
C ASN A 6 27.71 12.76 -0.46
N GLN A 7 27.52 11.71 0.34
CA GLN A 7 26.48 10.69 0.13
C GLN A 7 25.27 10.95 1.04
N TYR A 8 24.06 10.87 0.48
CA TYR A 8 22.79 11.14 1.17
C TYR A 8 21.77 10.04 0.89
N ASP A 9 20.87 9.74 1.83
CA ASP A 9 19.76 8.84 1.52
C ASP A 9 18.80 9.50 0.51
N ILE A 10 18.56 10.81 0.66
CA ILE A 10 17.69 11.56 -0.23
C ILE A 10 18.17 13.01 -0.42
N VAL A 11 18.12 13.48 -1.67
CA VAL A 11 18.21 14.91 -2.01
C VAL A 11 16.80 15.42 -2.28
N ILE A 12 16.40 16.48 -1.58
CA ILE A 12 15.10 17.14 -1.74
C ILE A 12 15.35 18.53 -2.33
N VAL A 13 14.72 18.81 -3.47
CA VAL A 13 14.84 20.10 -4.16
C VAL A 13 13.53 20.87 -4.02
N GLY A 14 13.58 22.02 -3.35
CA GLY A 14 12.42 22.87 -3.10
C GLY A 14 11.89 22.72 -1.67
N ALA A 15 11.76 23.83 -0.98
CA ALA A 15 11.28 23.94 0.39
C ALA A 15 9.88 24.56 0.46
N GLY A 16 8.99 24.06 -0.41
CA GLY A 16 7.54 24.21 -0.21
C GLY A 16 6.99 23.17 0.77
N PRO A 17 5.66 23.16 1.00
CA PRO A 17 5.03 22.26 1.98
C PRO A 17 5.38 20.77 1.81
N VAL A 18 5.43 20.27 0.56
CA VAL A 18 5.77 18.87 0.27
C VAL A 18 7.22 18.54 0.67
N GLY A 19 8.18 19.37 0.25
CA GLY A 19 9.61 19.12 0.50
C GLY A 19 9.96 19.24 1.98
N ILE A 20 9.40 20.24 2.67
CA ILE A 20 9.61 20.46 4.09
C ILE A 20 9.01 19.31 4.93
N LEU A 21 7.78 18.85 4.66
CA LEU A 21 7.21 17.73 5.41
C LEU A 21 7.97 16.43 5.15
N LEU A 22 8.37 16.16 3.90
CA LEU A 22 9.17 14.99 3.56
C LEU A 22 10.51 15.01 4.30
N SER A 23 11.20 16.15 4.28
CA SER A 23 12.47 16.36 5.01
C SER A 23 12.30 16.13 6.51
N LEU A 24 11.22 16.62 7.11
CA LEU A 24 10.91 16.38 8.53
C LEU A 24 10.74 14.90 8.85
N CYS A 25 9.93 14.17 8.08
CA CYS A 25 9.71 12.74 8.30
C CYS A 25 11.03 11.96 8.16
N MET A 26 11.74 12.16 7.06
CA MET A 26 12.99 11.43 6.79
C MET A 26 14.06 11.73 7.84
N SER A 27 14.22 13.00 8.25
CA SER A 27 15.20 13.38 9.28
C SER A 27 14.85 12.77 10.64
N ARG A 28 13.58 12.82 11.06
CA ARG A 28 13.13 12.23 12.34
C ARG A 28 13.25 10.71 12.38
N TRP A 29 13.19 10.05 11.23
CA TRP A 29 13.36 8.60 11.14
C TRP A 29 14.82 8.17 10.93
N GLY A 30 15.76 9.11 10.99
CA GLY A 30 17.20 8.85 11.02
C GLY A 30 17.88 8.79 9.65
N TYR A 31 17.24 9.28 8.59
CA TYR A 31 17.85 9.32 7.25
C TYR A 31 18.68 10.59 7.04
N LYS A 32 19.76 10.47 6.26
CA LYS A 32 20.62 11.60 5.90
C LYS A 32 20.02 12.36 4.71
N VAL A 33 19.54 13.58 4.97
CA VAL A 33 18.81 14.41 3.99
C VAL A 33 19.65 15.60 3.55
N LYS A 34 19.78 15.82 2.22
CA LYS A 34 20.22 17.11 1.65
C LYS A 34 18.98 17.86 1.16
N HIS A 35 18.62 18.96 1.81
CA HIS A 35 17.46 19.75 1.40
C HIS A 35 17.89 21.14 0.94
N ILE A 36 17.58 21.48 -0.31
CA ILE A 36 17.91 22.78 -0.90
C ILE A 36 16.67 23.57 -1.32
N ASP A 37 16.80 24.90 -1.39
CA ASP A 37 15.80 25.78 -2.01
C ASP A 37 16.47 27.01 -2.65
N ASN A 38 15.94 27.45 -3.80
CA ASN A 38 16.53 28.54 -4.58
C ASN A 38 16.15 29.93 -4.07
N ARG A 39 15.17 30.04 -3.17
CA ARG A 39 14.80 31.34 -2.58
C ARG A 39 15.81 31.69 -1.50
N PRO A 40 16.21 32.97 -1.39
CA PRO A 40 17.20 33.39 -0.39
C PRO A 40 16.66 33.34 1.04
N VAL A 41 15.33 33.45 1.22
CA VAL A 41 14.67 33.44 2.53
C VAL A 41 13.41 32.55 2.51
N PRO A 42 12.95 32.04 3.67
CA PRO A 42 11.63 31.43 3.81
C PRO A 42 10.51 32.35 3.32
N THR A 43 9.33 31.79 3.06
CA THR A 43 8.23 32.51 2.41
C THR A 43 7.80 33.75 3.22
N ALA A 44 8.16 34.94 2.71
CA ALA A 44 7.82 36.23 3.32
C ALA A 44 6.31 36.54 3.24
N THR A 45 5.66 36.18 2.14
CA THR A 45 4.22 36.35 1.91
C THR A 45 3.63 35.07 1.31
N GLY A 46 2.73 34.41 2.05
CA GLY A 46 2.21 33.07 1.78
C GLY A 46 1.13 33.00 0.71
N ARG A 47 1.22 32.01 -0.17
CA ARG A 47 0.20 31.74 -1.22
C ARG A 47 -0.94 30.87 -0.70
N ALA A 48 -0.68 30.00 0.28
CA ALA A 48 -1.66 29.15 0.94
C ALA A 48 -1.89 29.58 2.40
N ASP A 49 -3.07 29.29 2.95
CA ASP A 49 -3.42 29.59 4.34
C ASP A 49 -4.33 28.54 4.98
N GLY A 50 -5.16 27.85 4.20
CA GLY A 50 -6.07 26.81 4.68
C GLY A 50 -5.44 25.45 4.95
N ILE A 51 -5.58 24.96 6.18
CA ILE A 51 -5.34 23.58 6.60
C ILE A 51 -6.71 22.92 6.86
N GLN A 52 -6.98 21.84 6.14
CA GLN A 52 -8.22 21.07 6.23
C GLN A 52 -8.25 20.15 7.48
N PRO A 53 -9.43 19.67 7.90
CA PRO A 53 -9.56 18.74 9.03
C PRO A 53 -8.59 17.56 9.00
N ARG A 54 -8.50 16.84 7.87
CA ARG A 54 -7.62 15.67 7.76
C ARG A 54 -6.14 16.04 7.86
N SER A 55 -5.73 17.16 7.26
CA SER A 55 -4.36 17.65 7.38
C SER A 55 -4.04 18.11 8.80
N THR A 56 -5.01 18.65 9.54
CA THR A 56 -4.85 18.96 10.97
C THR A 56 -4.56 17.71 11.81
N GLU A 57 -5.14 16.56 11.45
CA GLU A 57 -4.82 15.26 12.07
C GLU A 57 -3.41 14.79 11.75
N ILE A 58 -2.98 14.90 10.48
CA ILE A 58 -1.59 14.59 10.08
C ILE A 58 -0.61 15.43 10.90
N LEU A 59 -0.84 16.75 10.99
CA LEU A 59 -0.01 17.66 11.76
C LEU A 59 -0.07 17.38 13.27
N ARG A 60 -1.19 16.85 13.78
CA ARG A 60 -1.31 16.39 15.17
C ARG A 60 -0.44 15.15 15.42
N ASN A 61 -0.47 14.19 14.50
CA ASN A 61 0.30 12.94 14.60
C ASN A 61 1.80 13.17 14.39
N LEU A 62 2.18 14.24 13.68
CA LEU A 62 3.55 14.76 13.60
C LEU A 62 3.94 15.67 14.78
N GLY A 63 3.04 15.94 15.73
CA GLY A 63 3.32 16.79 16.91
C GLY A 63 3.39 18.30 16.62
N LEU A 64 3.04 18.75 15.41
CA LEU A 64 3.16 20.14 14.96
C LEU A 64 1.93 21.00 15.28
N LYS A 65 0.75 20.38 15.41
CA LYS A 65 -0.52 21.10 15.61
C LYS A 65 -0.46 22.13 16.75
N ARG A 66 0.15 21.79 17.89
CA ARG A 66 0.20 22.69 19.06
C ARG A 66 0.97 23.98 18.74
N GLN A 67 2.08 23.87 18.03
CA GLN A 67 2.93 25.01 17.66
C GLN A 67 2.22 25.89 16.63
N ILE A 68 1.52 25.30 15.65
CA ILE A 68 0.70 26.04 14.68
C ILE A 68 -0.44 26.79 15.38
N MET A 69 -1.13 26.14 16.32
CA MET A 69 -2.23 26.74 17.08
C MET A 69 -1.78 27.88 18.01
N ALA A 70 -0.49 27.93 18.38
CA ALA A 70 0.07 29.02 19.18
C ALA A 70 0.04 30.37 18.45
N TYR A 71 0.02 30.37 17.12
CA TYR A 71 -0.17 31.57 16.29
C TYR A 71 -1.62 32.07 16.24
N LYS A 72 -2.53 31.46 17.01
CA LYS A 72 -3.96 31.83 17.06
C LYS A 72 -4.60 31.90 15.67
N PRO A 73 -4.55 30.80 14.89
CA PRO A 73 -5.14 30.76 13.57
C PRO A 73 -6.64 31.03 13.62
N ALA A 74 -7.19 31.61 12.56
CA ALA A 74 -8.65 31.68 12.40
C ALA A 74 -9.21 30.26 12.21
N LYS A 75 -10.37 29.99 12.81
CA LYS A 75 -11.04 28.69 12.74
C LYS A 75 -12.40 28.85 12.11
N VAL A 76 -12.58 28.26 10.93
CA VAL A 76 -13.83 28.34 10.18
C VAL A 76 -14.67 27.12 10.48
N TYR A 77 -15.74 27.31 11.25
CA TYR A 77 -16.74 26.27 11.55
C TYR A 77 -17.92 26.30 10.59
N ASP A 78 -18.29 27.49 10.09
CA ASP A 78 -19.40 27.71 9.17
C ASP A 78 -18.97 28.54 7.96
N VAL A 79 -19.71 28.36 6.87
CA VAL A 79 -19.59 29.10 5.62
C VAL A 79 -20.92 29.81 5.36
N ALA A 80 -20.89 31.13 5.20
CA ALA A 80 -22.07 31.91 4.83
C ALA A 80 -22.19 32.05 3.32
N PHE A 81 -23.43 32.01 2.81
CA PHE A 81 -23.73 32.22 1.40
C PHE A 81 -24.55 33.50 1.23
N TRP A 82 -24.12 34.33 0.28
CA TRP A 82 -24.73 35.61 -0.04
C TRP A 82 -25.05 35.67 -1.53
N ASP A 83 -26.27 36.10 -1.84
CA ASP A 83 -26.77 36.21 -3.21
C ASP A 83 -27.38 37.60 -3.45
N PRO A 84 -27.55 38.00 -4.74
CA PRO A 84 -28.24 39.24 -5.07
C PRO A 84 -29.69 39.22 -4.58
N LEU A 85 -30.15 40.36 -4.07
CA LEU A 85 -31.57 40.61 -3.81
C LEU A 85 -32.37 40.54 -5.12
N ALA A 86 -33.64 40.13 -5.04
CA ALA A 86 -34.51 39.98 -6.21
C ALA A 86 -34.73 41.28 -6.99
N ASP A 87 -34.56 42.44 -6.36
CA ASP A 87 -34.66 43.77 -6.96
C ASP A 87 -33.34 44.27 -7.57
N GLY A 88 -32.27 43.48 -7.50
CA GLY A 88 -30.92 43.83 -7.98
C GLY A 88 -30.22 44.91 -7.15
N LYS A 89 -30.77 45.30 -5.98
CA LYS A 89 -30.24 46.40 -5.16
C LYS A 89 -29.42 45.90 -3.98
N GLY A 90 -28.42 45.08 -4.28
CA GLY A 90 -27.41 44.61 -3.33
C GLY A 90 -27.56 43.13 -2.97
N ILE A 91 -26.91 42.71 -1.89
CA ILE A 91 -26.79 41.31 -1.49
C ILE A 91 -27.47 41.02 -0.14
N HIS A 92 -27.93 39.77 0.04
CA HIS A 92 -28.44 39.28 1.33
C HIS A 92 -27.94 37.86 1.63
N ARG A 93 -27.85 37.52 2.92
CA ARG A 93 -27.50 36.17 3.35
C ARG A 93 -28.63 35.21 3.01
N THR A 94 -28.35 34.17 2.23
CA THR A 94 -29.30 33.10 1.89
C THR A 94 -29.23 31.94 2.88
N GLY A 95 -28.11 31.79 3.56
CA GLY A 95 -27.97 30.92 4.72
C GLY A 95 -26.52 30.69 5.12
N SER A 96 -26.31 29.75 6.03
CA SER A 96 -24.99 29.30 6.47
C SER A 96 -24.93 27.79 6.53
N TRP A 97 -23.74 27.24 6.37
CA TRP A 97 -23.50 25.80 6.39
C TRP A 97 -22.21 25.42 7.10
N PRO A 98 -22.17 24.31 7.85
CA PRO A 98 -20.93 23.84 8.46
C PRO A 98 -19.83 23.62 7.44
N SER A 99 -18.65 24.22 7.67
CA SER A 99 -17.44 24.01 6.88
C SER A 99 -17.03 22.53 6.87
N CYS A 100 -17.30 21.82 7.96
CA CYS A 100 -17.16 20.37 8.05
C CYS A 100 -18.49 19.81 8.56
N PRO A 101 -19.34 19.26 7.67
CA PRO A 101 -20.65 18.74 8.05
C PRO A 101 -20.57 17.64 9.09
N ARG A 102 -21.62 17.53 9.91
CA ARG A 102 -21.67 16.53 10.96
C ARG A 102 -21.60 15.10 10.45
N PHE A 103 -21.87 14.73 9.20
CA PHE A 103 -21.67 13.33 8.79
C PHE A 103 -20.20 12.93 8.65
N ILE A 104 -19.28 13.90 8.54
CA ILE A 104 -17.83 13.65 8.53
C ILE A 104 -17.39 13.48 9.97
N ASP A 105 -16.81 12.33 10.27
CA ASP A 105 -16.36 12.02 11.62
C ASP A 105 -14.92 12.46 11.82
N THR A 106 -14.75 13.65 12.40
CA THR A 106 -13.46 14.27 12.65
C THR A 106 -13.40 14.94 14.02
N ARG A 107 -12.21 14.95 14.62
CA ARG A 107 -11.90 15.68 15.85
C ARG A 107 -11.79 17.19 15.64
N TYR A 108 -11.54 17.61 14.40
CA TYR A 108 -11.24 18.99 14.03
C TYR A 108 -12.26 19.49 13.01
N PRO A 109 -13.53 19.73 13.40
CA PRO A 109 -14.62 20.08 12.49
C PRO A 109 -14.54 21.56 12.05
N PHE A 110 -13.35 22.02 11.67
CA PHE A 110 -13.08 23.38 11.23
C PHE A 110 -11.89 23.42 10.28
N THR A 111 -11.89 24.40 9.37
CA THR A 111 -10.70 24.75 8.59
C THR A 111 -9.82 25.68 9.42
N THR A 112 -8.52 25.40 9.51
CA THR A 112 -7.55 26.26 10.20
C THR A 112 -6.90 27.20 9.20
N LEU A 113 -6.95 28.51 9.43
CA LEU A 113 -6.43 29.53 8.52
C LEU A 113 -5.29 30.31 9.19
N VAL A 114 -4.10 30.24 8.60
CA VAL A 114 -2.89 30.92 9.10
C VAL A 114 -1.86 31.14 7.99
N HIS A 115 -1.07 32.20 8.11
CA HIS A 115 -0.02 32.50 7.14
C HIS A 115 0.94 31.33 6.90
N GLN A 116 1.17 30.98 5.62
CA GLN A 116 2.08 29.89 5.21
C GLN A 116 3.46 29.97 5.86
N GLY A 117 4.05 31.17 5.96
CA GLY A 117 5.37 31.35 6.55
C GLY A 117 5.42 30.96 8.04
N LYS A 118 4.32 31.14 8.79
CA LYS A 118 4.22 30.69 10.20
C LYS A 118 4.18 29.16 10.28
N ILE A 119 3.51 28.50 9.32
CA ILE A 119 3.51 27.04 9.19
C ILE A 119 4.92 26.56 8.85
N GLU A 120 5.53 27.08 7.79
CA GLU A 120 6.89 26.70 7.34
C GLU A 120 7.91 26.86 8.47
N ARG A 121 7.81 27.94 9.28
CA ARG A 121 8.69 28.15 10.42
C ARG A 121 8.64 27.00 11.43
N VAL A 122 7.44 26.55 11.80
CA VAL A 122 7.25 25.41 12.72
C VAL A 122 7.94 24.16 12.18
N PHE A 123 7.81 23.89 10.87
CA PHE A 123 8.49 22.75 10.30
C PHE A 123 10.01 22.92 10.26
N LEU A 124 10.52 24.09 9.87
CA LEU A 124 11.96 24.36 9.81
C LEU A 124 12.61 24.19 11.19
N ASP A 125 11.98 24.73 12.24
CA ASP A 125 12.47 24.58 13.62
C ASP A 125 12.51 23.09 14.05
N GLU A 126 11.59 22.25 13.55
CA GLU A 126 11.55 20.82 13.88
C GLU A 126 12.49 19.96 13.02
N ILE A 127 12.76 20.35 11.77
CA ILE A 127 13.77 19.72 10.91
C ILE A 127 15.17 19.99 11.48
N GLU A 128 15.41 21.21 11.96
CA GLU A 128 16.67 21.60 12.62
C GLU A 128 16.92 20.78 13.89
N LYS A 129 15.89 20.59 14.73
CA LYS A 129 15.98 19.69 15.91
C LYS A 129 16.26 18.24 15.54
N ALA A 130 15.85 17.81 14.35
CA ALA A 130 16.12 16.47 13.83
C ALA A 130 17.51 16.35 13.16
N GLY A 131 18.31 17.42 13.12
CA GLY A 131 19.68 17.42 12.60
C GLY A 131 19.83 17.79 11.13
N THR A 132 18.77 18.28 10.48
CA THR A 132 18.79 18.69 9.06
C THR A 132 18.52 20.18 8.95
N THR A 133 19.12 20.85 7.97
CA THR A 133 18.79 22.24 7.62
C THR A 133 18.50 22.37 6.14
N VAL A 134 17.75 23.40 5.77
CA VAL A 134 17.49 23.70 4.36
C VAL A 134 18.50 24.73 3.85
N GLU A 135 19.35 24.32 2.92
CA GLU A 135 20.37 25.18 2.33
C GLU A 135 19.78 26.13 1.28
N ARG A 136 20.12 27.41 1.41
CA ARG A 136 19.64 28.50 0.56
C ARG A 136 20.75 29.51 0.28
N PRO A 137 20.72 30.23 -0.85
CA PRO A 137 19.94 29.95 -2.05
C PRO A 137 20.68 28.94 -2.95
N TRP A 138 20.15 27.73 -3.07
CA TRP A 138 20.73 26.64 -3.86
C TRP A 138 19.73 26.12 -4.88
N THR A 139 20.19 25.81 -6.08
CA THR A 139 19.38 25.21 -7.14
C THR A 139 20.01 23.94 -7.68
N ILE A 140 19.19 23.03 -8.20
CA ILE A 140 19.67 21.92 -9.02
C ILE A 140 20.00 22.43 -10.43
N ILE A 141 21.06 21.90 -11.03
CA ILE A 141 21.47 22.20 -12.42
C ILE A 141 21.66 20.94 -13.27
N GLY A 142 21.59 19.76 -12.66
CA GLY A 142 21.65 18.49 -13.37
C GLY A 142 21.52 17.32 -12.40
N PHE A 143 21.06 16.18 -12.90
CA PHE A 143 21.16 14.89 -12.21
C PHE A 143 21.28 13.75 -13.21
N LYS A 144 21.83 12.62 -12.78
CA LYS A 144 21.90 11.38 -13.56
C LYS A 144 21.70 10.20 -12.63
N ASN A 145 20.81 9.28 -13.00
CA ASN A 145 20.79 7.94 -12.43
C ASN A 145 21.72 7.08 -13.28
N ASP A 146 23.00 7.02 -12.92
CA ASP A 146 24.04 6.36 -13.71
C ASP A 146 24.26 4.89 -13.32
N GLY A 147 23.71 4.47 -12.17
CA GLY A 147 23.86 3.11 -11.65
C GLY A 147 25.30 2.72 -11.33
N LEU A 148 26.25 3.66 -11.33
CA LEU A 148 27.68 3.38 -11.11
C LEU A 148 27.98 3.04 -9.66
N ASP A 149 27.15 3.50 -8.73
CA ASP A 149 27.19 3.14 -7.31
C ASP A 149 25.93 2.33 -6.96
N GLU A 150 26.14 1.09 -6.50
CA GLU A 150 25.03 0.17 -6.18
C GLU A 150 24.11 0.71 -5.07
N THR A 151 24.66 1.48 -4.14
CA THR A 151 23.92 2.03 -3.00
C THR A 151 23.38 3.42 -3.31
N TYR A 152 24.19 4.31 -3.90
CA TYR A 152 23.87 5.72 -4.19
C TYR A 152 23.91 6.02 -5.69
N PRO A 153 23.01 5.43 -6.51
CA PRO A 153 23.09 5.46 -7.96
C PRO A 153 22.74 6.83 -8.59
N VAL A 154 22.20 7.77 -7.81
CA VAL A 154 21.77 9.08 -8.31
C VAL A 154 22.85 10.13 -8.03
N GLU A 155 23.49 10.64 -9.08
CA GLU A 155 24.36 11.81 -9.00
C GLU A 155 23.54 13.09 -9.18
N VAL A 156 23.72 14.07 -8.31
CA VAL A 156 22.99 15.35 -8.33
C VAL A 156 23.98 16.51 -8.30
N GLN A 157 23.83 17.45 -9.23
CA GLN A 157 24.63 18.67 -9.34
C GLN A 157 23.84 19.86 -8.82
N LEU A 158 24.37 20.48 -7.78
CA LEU A 158 23.78 21.59 -7.05
C LEU A 158 24.64 22.84 -7.26
N LYS A 159 23.99 24.00 -7.36
CA LYS A 159 24.65 25.29 -7.56
C LYS A 159 24.17 26.28 -6.51
N CYS A 160 25.10 26.86 -5.76
CA CYS A 160 24.83 28.02 -4.93
C CYS A 160 24.62 29.25 -5.83
N ILE A 161 23.49 29.93 -5.68
CA ILE A 161 23.11 31.05 -6.54
C ILE A 161 23.98 32.28 -6.23
N ASP A 162 24.32 32.51 -4.95
CA ASP A 162 25.09 33.67 -4.53
C ASP A 162 26.57 33.57 -4.90
N THR A 163 27.18 32.40 -4.69
CA THR A 163 28.63 32.21 -4.89
C THR A 163 29.00 31.57 -6.22
N ASN A 164 28.01 31.05 -6.96
CA ASN A 164 28.20 30.21 -8.15
C ASN A 164 29.00 28.92 -7.93
N VAL A 165 29.26 28.53 -6.67
CA VAL A 165 29.89 27.25 -6.33
C VAL A 165 28.99 26.10 -6.79
N ILE A 166 29.58 25.10 -7.43
CA ILE A 166 28.91 23.88 -7.86
C ILE A 166 29.39 22.73 -6.96
N GLU A 167 28.43 21.98 -6.41
CA GLU A 167 28.65 20.79 -5.61
C GLU A 167 28.01 19.59 -6.32
N THR A 168 28.73 18.46 -6.38
CA THR A 168 28.18 17.19 -6.83
C THR A 168 28.04 16.26 -5.64
N VAL A 169 26.83 15.73 -5.45
CA VAL A 169 26.49 14.77 -4.39
C VAL A 169 25.94 13.49 -4.98
N ARG A 170 26.00 12.39 -4.22
CA ARG A 170 25.34 11.13 -4.58
C ARG A 170 24.23 10.80 -3.61
N SER A 171 23.15 10.22 -4.11
CA SER A 171 22.03 9.80 -3.27
C SER A 171 21.36 8.51 -3.72
N LYS A 172 20.61 7.91 -2.80
CA LYS A 172 19.71 6.79 -3.13
C LYS A 172 18.48 7.28 -3.87
N TYR A 173 18.00 8.47 -3.53
CA TYR A 173 16.80 9.07 -4.08
C TYR A 173 16.96 10.57 -4.35
N LEU A 174 16.23 11.07 -5.35
CA LEU A 174 16.06 12.49 -5.63
C LEU A 174 14.56 12.81 -5.64
N PHE A 175 14.14 13.83 -4.88
CA PHE A 175 12.75 14.26 -4.82
C PHE A 175 12.62 15.74 -5.21
N SER A 176 11.82 16.02 -6.24
CA SER A 176 11.49 17.39 -6.64
C SER A 176 10.19 17.88 -6.00
N GLY A 177 10.32 18.90 -5.17
CA GLY A 177 9.26 19.77 -4.65
C GLY A 177 9.38 21.21 -5.17
N GLU A 178 9.98 21.42 -6.35
CA GLU A 178 10.26 22.75 -6.95
C GLU A 178 9.01 23.53 -7.36
N GLY A 179 7.87 22.84 -7.48
CA GLY A 179 6.59 23.39 -7.92
C GLY A 179 6.45 23.45 -9.45
N ALA A 180 5.55 24.31 -9.93
CA ALA A 180 5.07 24.30 -11.32
C ALA A 180 6.17 24.43 -12.40
N ARG A 181 7.35 25.00 -12.07
CA ARG A 181 8.50 25.16 -12.98
C ARG A 181 9.67 24.24 -12.59
N SER A 182 9.37 22.99 -12.26
CA SER A 182 10.39 22.01 -11.87
C SER A 182 11.42 21.76 -12.98
N PHE A 183 12.70 21.93 -12.64
CA PHE A 183 13.82 21.57 -13.50
C PHE A 183 13.88 20.05 -13.69
N VAL A 184 13.67 19.28 -12.61
CA VAL A 184 13.69 17.81 -12.65
C VAL A 184 12.67 17.28 -13.64
N ARG A 185 11.44 17.81 -13.61
CA ARG A 185 10.38 17.44 -14.56
C ARG A 185 10.78 17.72 -16.01
N GLN A 186 11.34 18.91 -16.27
CA GLN A 186 11.78 19.31 -17.61
C GLN A 186 12.92 18.45 -18.12
N GLN A 187 13.89 18.11 -17.26
CA GLN A 187 15.01 17.26 -17.64
C GLN A 187 14.57 15.82 -17.95
N LEU A 188 13.52 15.32 -17.27
CA LEU A 188 12.92 14.02 -17.57
C LEU A 188 11.95 14.03 -18.76
N ASP A 189 11.74 15.19 -19.40
CA ASP A 189 10.77 15.40 -20.48
C ASP A 189 9.33 14.96 -20.14
N ILE A 190 8.95 15.07 -18.86
CA ILE A 190 7.61 14.68 -18.39
C ILE A 190 6.65 15.86 -18.62
N GLN A 191 5.63 15.63 -19.44
CA GLN A 191 4.66 16.67 -19.80
C GLN A 191 3.59 16.87 -18.71
N ILE A 192 3.00 18.07 -18.71
CA ILE A 192 1.79 18.37 -17.94
C ILE A 192 0.61 18.47 -18.91
N HIS A 193 -0.42 17.65 -18.66
CA HIS A 193 -1.71 17.79 -19.32
C HIS A 193 -2.51 18.88 -18.61
N HIS A 194 -2.71 19.97 -19.32
CA HIS A 194 -3.58 21.06 -18.87
C HIS A 194 -5.02 20.79 -19.28
N LYS A 195 -5.97 21.01 -18.37
CA LYS A 195 -7.38 21.12 -18.72
C LYS A 195 -7.65 22.56 -19.16
N ASP A 196 -8.50 22.74 -20.19
CA ASP A 196 -8.76 24.04 -20.83
C ASP A 196 -8.90 25.17 -19.78
N PRO A 197 -8.14 26.27 -19.92
CA PRO A 197 -8.18 27.35 -18.97
C PRO A 197 -9.56 28.00 -19.00
N ILE A 198 -10.32 27.85 -17.92
CA ILE A 198 -11.49 28.69 -17.70
C ILE A 198 -10.96 30.10 -17.41
N SER A 199 -11.20 31.05 -18.32
CA SER A 199 -10.68 32.41 -18.34
C SER A 199 -11.30 33.35 -17.29
N TYR A 200 -11.46 32.91 -16.03
CA TYR A 200 -11.82 33.79 -14.93
C TYR A 200 -10.58 34.22 -14.14
N VAL A 201 -10.41 35.53 -13.99
CA VAL A 201 -9.27 36.12 -13.28
C VAL A 201 -9.70 36.61 -11.91
N TRP A 202 -8.96 36.20 -10.89
CA TRP A 202 -9.21 36.54 -9.50
C TRP A 202 -8.04 37.35 -8.94
N GLY A 203 -8.36 38.53 -8.39
CA GLY A 203 -7.46 39.26 -7.50
C GLY A 203 -7.54 38.66 -6.11
N VAL A 204 -6.39 38.55 -5.44
CA VAL A 204 -6.31 38.05 -4.07
C VAL A 204 -5.57 39.09 -3.26
N MET A 205 -6.22 39.58 -2.21
CA MET A 205 -5.68 40.59 -1.31
C MET A 205 -5.74 40.11 0.13
N ASP A 206 -4.62 40.22 0.83
CA ASP A 206 -4.53 40.03 2.27
C ASP A 206 -4.39 41.40 2.91
N GLY A 207 -5.27 41.73 3.84
CA GLY A 207 -5.25 43.02 4.50
C GLY A 207 -6.20 43.13 5.67
N VAL A 208 -6.11 44.24 6.39
CA VAL A 208 -7.08 44.60 7.41
C VAL A 208 -8.08 45.57 6.77
N VAL A 209 -9.35 45.25 6.90
CA VAL A 209 -10.44 46.03 6.31
C VAL A 209 -11.36 46.59 7.38
N ARG A 210 -11.91 47.78 7.12
CA ARG A 210 -13.06 48.33 7.84
C ARG A 210 -14.28 48.19 6.95
N THR A 211 -15.38 47.69 7.51
CA THR A 211 -16.61 47.45 6.76
C THR A 211 -17.79 47.34 7.71
N ASN A 212 -19.00 47.61 7.21
CA ASN A 212 -20.25 47.23 7.89
C ASN A 212 -20.82 45.89 7.37
N PHE A 213 -20.10 45.16 6.52
CA PHE A 213 -20.49 43.83 6.09
C PHE A 213 -20.45 42.85 7.27
N PRO A 214 -21.58 42.23 7.65
CA PRO A 214 -21.69 41.53 8.93
C PRO A 214 -20.90 40.21 8.98
N ASP A 215 -20.49 39.64 7.84
CA ASP A 215 -19.78 38.35 7.75
C ASP A 215 -18.32 38.49 7.33
N ILE A 216 -17.68 39.63 7.54
CA ILE A 216 -16.28 39.82 7.11
C ILE A 216 -15.30 38.87 7.85
N GLU A 217 -15.65 38.43 9.06
CA GLU A 217 -14.89 37.46 9.86
C GLU A 217 -15.35 36.01 9.67
N THR A 218 -16.36 35.77 8.83
CA THR A 218 -16.86 34.44 8.51
C THR A 218 -16.38 34.05 7.11
N LYS A 219 -16.01 32.79 6.89
CA LYS A 219 -15.79 32.33 5.51
C LYS A 219 -17.09 32.50 4.75
N CYS A 220 -17.10 33.24 3.66
CA CYS A 220 -18.32 33.39 2.88
C CYS A 220 -18.07 33.43 1.38
N THR A 221 -19.05 32.90 0.66
CA THR A 221 -19.15 33.02 -0.79
C THR A 221 -20.21 34.06 -1.09
N ILE A 222 -19.81 35.12 -1.78
CA ILE A 222 -20.66 36.24 -2.15
C ILE A 222 -20.82 36.24 -3.65
N HIS A 223 -22.07 36.26 -4.10
CA HIS A 223 -22.45 36.51 -5.47
C HIS A 223 -23.25 37.81 -5.55
N SER A 224 -22.88 38.67 -6.49
CA SER A 224 -23.56 39.91 -6.81
C SER A 224 -23.70 40.03 -8.34
N ASP A 225 -24.52 40.95 -8.82
CA ASP A 225 -24.60 41.27 -10.24
C ASP A 225 -23.30 41.89 -10.79
N ALA A 226 -22.44 42.43 -9.91
CA ALA A 226 -21.14 43.01 -10.26
C ALA A 226 -19.99 41.99 -10.26
N GLY A 227 -20.23 40.75 -9.82
CA GLY A 227 -19.21 39.70 -9.69
C GLY A 227 -19.27 38.98 -8.35
N SER A 228 -18.25 38.16 -8.07
CA SER A 228 -18.18 37.31 -6.87
C SER A 228 -16.97 37.64 -5.98
N ILE A 229 -17.15 37.47 -4.67
CA ILE A 229 -16.08 37.51 -3.68
C ILE A 229 -16.11 36.23 -2.84
N MET A 230 -14.92 35.71 -2.51
CA MET A 230 -14.77 34.76 -1.41
C MET A 230 -13.98 35.41 -0.29
N VAL A 231 -14.58 35.48 0.90
CA VAL A 231 -13.96 35.99 2.12
C VAL A 231 -13.36 34.83 2.90
N ILE A 232 -12.10 34.99 3.29
CA ILE A 232 -11.34 34.02 4.07
C ILE A 232 -10.79 34.75 5.32
N PRO A 233 -11.34 34.52 6.52
CA PRO A 233 -10.86 35.17 7.72
C PRO A 233 -9.46 34.66 8.07
N ARG A 234 -8.57 35.56 8.49
CA ARG A 234 -7.18 35.24 8.82
C ARG A 234 -6.86 35.66 10.25
N GLU A 235 -5.69 35.27 10.71
CA GLU A 235 -5.20 35.65 12.02
C GLU A 235 -4.93 37.17 12.12
N ASP A 236 -4.75 37.70 13.33
CA ASP A 236 -4.36 39.10 13.57
C ASP A 236 -5.33 40.14 12.93
N ASN A 237 -6.64 39.85 12.93
CA ASN A 237 -7.73 40.63 12.32
C ASN A 237 -7.60 40.84 10.80
N MET A 238 -6.75 40.06 10.15
CA MET A 238 -6.59 40.11 8.70
C MET A 238 -7.72 39.34 8.02
N VAL A 239 -8.04 39.72 6.79
CA VAL A 239 -8.91 38.96 5.90
C VAL A 239 -8.22 38.80 4.55
N ARG A 240 -8.47 37.65 3.91
CA ARG A 240 -8.11 37.40 2.53
C ARG A 240 -9.37 37.48 1.68
N LEU A 241 -9.33 38.33 0.66
CA LEU A 241 -10.43 38.52 -0.29
C LEU A 241 -10.00 38.02 -1.67
N TYR A 242 -10.68 36.99 -2.16
CA TYR A 242 -10.63 36.59 -3.56
C TYR A 242 -11.74 37.36 -4.29
N VAL A 243 -11.36 38.29 -5.17
CA VAL A 243 -12.28 39.19 -5.86
C VAL A 243 -12.25 38.89 -7.36
N GLN A 244 -13.41 38.69 -7.96
CA GLN A 244 -13.54 38.53 -9.41
C GLN A 244 -13.37 39.88 -10.11
N ILE A 245 -12.43 40.00 -11.05
CA ILE A 245 -12.09 41.28 -11.69
C ILE A 245 -12.65 41.38 -13.11
N ALA A 246 -12.48 40.33 -13.95
CA ALA A 246 -13.13 40.14 -15.25
C ALA A 246 -12.73 38.79 -15.87
N SER A 247 -13.46 38.36 -16.91
CA SER A 247 -13.01 37.36 -17.89
C SER A 247 -12.78 38.04 -19.24
N SER A 248 -11.59 37.89 -19.82
CA SER A 248 -11.33 38.28 -21.21
C SER A 248 -11.12 37.03 -22.05
N THR A 249 -11.65 37.02 -23.26
CA THR A 249 -11.39 36.00 -24.30
C THR A 249 -10.25 36.41 -25.24
N ASP A 250 -9.63 37.56 -25.00
CA ASP A 250 -8.51 38.07 -25.79
C ASP A 250 -7.24 37.21 -25.58
N PRO A 251 -6.65 36.63 -26.64
CA PRO A 251 -5.43 35.82 -26.56
C PRO A 251 -4.22 36.57 -25.97
N ASP A 252 -4.16 37.89 -26.09
CA ASP A 252 -3.07 38.73 -25.60
C ASP A 252 -3.30 39.28 -24.18
N PHE A 253 -4.46 38.98 -23.58
CA PHE A 253 -4.80 39.43 -22.24
C PHE A 253 -3.94 38.75 -21.19
N ASN A 254 -3.00 39.51 -20.60
CA ASN A 254 -2.19 39.06 -19.48
C ASN A 254 -2.71 39.61 -18.14
N PRO A 255 -3.47 38.82 -17.36
CA PRO A 255 -4.07 39.29 -16.12
C PRO A 255 -3.06 39.74 -15.05
N ARG A 256 -1.81 39.26 -15.10
CA ARG A 256 -0.77 39.69 -14.15
C ARG A 256 -0.20 41.07 -14.47
N LYS A 257 -0.42 41.59 -15.67
CA LYS A 257 0.06 42.91 -16.09
C LYS A 257 -1.02 44.00 -16.02
N THR A 258 -2.30 43.62 -15.90
CA THR A 258 -3.42 44.54 -16.13
C THR A 258 -4.27 44.88 -14.92
N ALA A 259 -4.24 44.11 -13.82
CA ALA A 259 -5.05 44.42 -12.63
C ALA A 259 -4.21 45.02 -11.48
N THR A 260 -4.45 46.29 -11.19
CA THR A 260 -3.89 47.06 -10.07
C THR A 260 -4.62 46.77 -8.75
N VAL A 261 -4.02 47.08 -7.60
CA VAL A 261 -4.65 46.89 -6.28
C VAL A 261 -5.95 47.70 -6.20
N GLU A 262 -5.92 48.93 -6.70
CA GLU A 262 -7.04 49.87 -6.70
C GLU A 262 -8.22 49.32 -7.50
N GLU A 263 -8.00 48.73 -8.67
CA GLU A 263 -9.06 48.10 -9.47
C GLU A 263 -9.74 46.93 -8.74
N VAL A 264 -8.97 46.13 -8.00
CA VAL A 264 -9.52 45.02 -7.23
C VAL A 264 -10.33 45.53 -6.03
N GLN A 265 -9.85 46.59 -5.37
CA GLN A 265 -10.59 47.24 -4.29
C GLN A 265 -11.91 47.85 -4.79
N GLU A 266 -11.89 48.52 -5.95
CA GLU A 266 -13.10 49.08 -6.55
C GLU A 266 -14.09 48.00 -7.00
N ALA A 267 -13.61 46.89 -7.57
CA ALA A 267 -14.44 45.73 -7.86
C ALA A 267 -15.07 45.16 -6.57
N ALA A 268 -14.30 45.04 -5.49
CA ALA A 268 -14.80 44.54 -4.23
C ALA A 268 -15.87 45.44 -3.61
N LYS A 269 -15.68 46.77 -3.66
CA LYS A 269 -16.69 47.76 -3.22
C LYS A 269 -18.01 47.61 -3.99
N LYS A 270 -17.95 47.41 -5.31
CA LYS A 270 -19.15 47.22 -6.15
C LYS A 270 -19.88 45.92 -5.80
N ILE A 271 -19.15 44.83 -5.58
CA ILE A 271 -19.72 43.51 -5.26
C ILE A 271 -20.38 43.51 -3.87
N LEU A 272 -19.81 44.23 -2.90
CA LEU A 272 -20.29 44.25 -1.52
C LEU A 272 -21.48 45.19 -1.27
N MET A 273 -21.94 45.95 -2.26
CA MET A 273 -23.10 46.84 -2.10
C MET A 273 -24.32 46.10 -1.51
N PRO A 274 -25.02 46.66 -0.51
CA PRO A 274 -24.93 48.05 -0.02
C PRO A 274 -23.91 48.25 1.12
N TYR A 275 -23.11 47.25 1.44
CA TYR A 275 -22.09 47.33 2.50
C TYR A 275 -20.85 48.06 1.97
N TRP A 276 -20.27 48.94 2.78
CA TRP A 276 -19.04 49.65 2.44
C TRP A 276 -17.83 48.82 2.88
N VAL A 277 -16.71 48.94 2.18
CA VAL A 277 -15.43 48.34 2.58
C VAL A 277 -14.27 49.27 2.26
N GLU A 278 -13.35 49.43 3.20
CA GLU A 278 -12.10 50.18 3.07
C GLU A 278 -10.93 49.35 3.62
N TRP A 279 -9.73 49.56 3.09
CA TRP A 279 -8.52 48.86 3.54
C TRP A 279 -7.70 49.80 4.43
N ASP A 280 -7.42 49.36 5.66
CA ASP A 280 -6.46 50.04 6.53
C ASP A 280 -5.03 49.73 6.11
N ARG A 281 -4.80 48.48 5.70
CA ARG A 281 -3.54 48.04 5.11
C ARG A 281 -3.76 46.90 4.14
N VAL A 282 -2.94 46.85 3.10
CA VAL A 282 -2.77 45.70 2.20
C VAL A 282 -1.38 45.13 2.50
N GLU A 283 -1.33 43.92 3.05
CA GLU A 283 -0.05 43.24 3.31
C GLU A 283 0.46 42.53 2.07
N TRP A 284 -0.45 41.97 1.28
CA TRP A 284 -0.07 41.22 0.08
C TRP A 284 -1.19 41.24 -0.97
N TYR A 285 -0.77 41.24 -2.23
CA TYR A 285 -1.66 41.22 -3.39
C TYR A 285 -1.09 40.35 -4.51
N SER A 286 -1.94 39.60 -5.20
CA SER A 286 -1.58 38.88 -6.43
C SER A 286 -2.82 38.60 -7.29
N VAL A 287 -2.57 38.34 -8.58
CA VAL A 287 -3.59 37.93 -9.55
C VAL A 287 -3.35 36.48 -9.96
N TYR A 288 -4.38 35.65 -9.84
CA TYR A 288 -4.33 34.24 -10.18
C TYR A 288 -5.11 33.93 -11.46
N PRO A 289 -4.43 33.52 -12.55
CA PRO A 289 -5.09 32.78 -13.61
C PRO A 289 -5.46 31.39 -13.09
N ILE A 290 -6.66 30.91 -13.39
CA ILE A 290 -7.07 29.54 -13.06
C ILE A 290 -6.45 28.59 -14.10
N GLY A 291 -5.42 27.85 -13.69
CA GLY A 291 -4.82 26.78 -14.47
C GLY A 291 -4.93 25.47 -13.71
N GLN A 292 -5.43 24.44 -14.41
CA GLN A 292 -5.48 23.07 -13.91
C GLN A 292 -4.50 22.23 -14.72
N GLY A 293 -3.70 21.40 -14.05
CA GLY A 293 -2.67 20.61 -14.71
C GLY A 293 -2.33 19.36 -13.92
N ILE A 294 -2.03 18.28 -14.62
CA ILE A 294 -1.48 17.06 -14.04
C ILE A 294 -0.32 16.52 -14.88
N SER A 295 0.72 16.08 -14.21
CA SER A 295 1.88 15.44 -14.80
C SER A 295 1.55 14.04 -15.28
N GLU A 296 2.09 13.67 -16.44
CA GLU A 296 1.95 12.32 -17.01
C GLU A 296 2.51 11.24 -16.07
N ARG A 297 3.66 11.53 -15.45
CA ARG A 297 4.41 10.66 -14.55
C ARG A 297 4.87 11.41 -13.31
N TYR A 298 4.99 10.71 -12.20
CA TYR A 298 5.53 11.23 -10.94
C TYR A 298 6.95 10.67 -10.69
N THR A 299 7.30 9.59 -11.39
CA THR A 299 8.63 8.97 -11.42
C THR A 299 8.81 8.19 -12.73
N LEU A 300 10.05 7.91 -13.14
CA LEU A 300 10.36 7.02 -14.27
C LEU A 300 11.05 5.72 -13.85
N ASP A 301 11.76 5.73 -12.72
CA ASP A 301 12.78 4.73 -12.39
C ASP A 301 12.78 4.32 -10.90
N GLU A 302 11.77 4.73 -10.14
CA GLU A 302 11.67 4.47 -8.69
C GLU A 302 12.86 5.03 -7.87
N ARG A 303 13.59 6.00 -8.44
CA ARG A 303 14.73 6.69 -7.82
C ARG A 303 14.55 8.21 -7.82
N VAL A 304 14.04 8.75 -8.92
CA VAL A 304 13.72 10.17 -9.07
C VAL A 304 12.22 10.35 -8.99
N PHE A 305 11.77 11.15 -8.03
CA PHE A 305 10.35 11.38 -7.75
C PHE A 305 10.02 12.86 -7.73
N MET A 306 8.74 13.17 -7.88
CA MET A 306 8.22 14.53 -7.85
C MET A 306 6.92 14.57 -7.03
N GLY A 307 6.57 15.72 -6.45
CA GLY A 307 5.31 15.88 -5.72
C GLY A 307 4.84 17.34 -5.56
N GLY A 308 3.61 17.51 -5.09
CA GLY A 308 2.96 18.83 -5.02
C GLY A 308 2.81 19.48 -6.40
N ASP A 309 2.99 20.81 -6.44
CA ASP A 309 2.84 21.63 -7.65
C ASP A 309 3.77 21.23 -8.82
N ALA A 310 4.81 20.42 -8.59
CA ALA A 310 5.62 19.84 -9.66
C ALA A 310 4.82 18.83 -10.50
N CYS A 311 3.86 18.15 -9.86
CA CYS A 311 3.06 17.08 -10.43
C CYS A 311 1.61 17.48 -10.71
N HIS A 312 1.01 18.36 -9.91
CA HIS A 312 -0.39 18.71 -10.05
C HIS A 312 -0.64 20.16 -9.62
N THR A 313 -1.39 20.90 -10.43
CA THR A 313 -1.77 22.29 -10.15
C THR A 313 -3.28 22.41 -10.21
N HIS A 314 -3.87 23.05 -9.22
CA HIS A 314 -5.32 23.16 -9.06
C HIS A 314 -5.74 24.60 -8.77
N SER A 315 -7.06 24.83 -8.78
CA SER A 315 -7.62 26.13 -8.44
C SER A 315 -7.43 26.44 -6.94
N PRO A 316 -7.13 27.69 -6.55
CA PRO A 316 -7.04 28.05 -5.14
C PRO A 316 -8.40 27.97 -4.42
N LYS A 317 -9.53 27.89 -5.15
CA LYS A 317 -10.90 27.95 -4.59
C LYS A 317 -11.19 26.87 -3.55
N ALA A 318 -10.70 25.65 -3.73
CA ALA A 318 -10.92 24.55 -2.80
C ALA A 318 -9.89 24.50 -1.65
N GLY A 319 -8.85 25.35 -1.68
CA GLY A 319 -7.80 25.40 -0.67
C GLY A 319 -6.99 24.11 -0.53
N GLN A 320 -6.90 23.29 -1.58
CA GLN A 320 -6.37 21.92 -1.47
C GLN A 320 -4.85 21.80 -1.67
N GLY A 321 -4.19 22.73 -2.37
CA GLY A 321 -2.78 22.57 -2.78
C GLY A 321 -1.82 22.16 -1.65
N MET A 322 -1.78 22.94 -0.56
CA MET A 322 -0.93 22.63 0.60
C MET A 322 -1.37 21.34 1.32
N ASN A 323 -2.67 21.06 1.39
CA ASN A 323 -3.19 19.86 2.03
C ASN A 323 -2.79 18.60 1.27
N THR A 324 -2.98 18.58 -0.06
CA THR A 324 -2.52 17.50 -0.94
C THR A 324 -1.02 17.31 -0.85
N ALA A 325 -0.24 18.39 -0.79
CA ALA A 325 1.22 18.33 -0.61
C ALA A 325 1.64 17.63 0.69
N PHE A 326 0.92 17.82 1.81
CA PHE A 326 1.20 17.07 3.04
C PHE A 326 0.94 15.58 2.89
N HIS A 327 -0.13 15.21 2.18
CA HIS A 327 -0.44 13.81 1.90
C HIS A 327 0.60 13.18 0.96
N ASP A 328 1.06 13.88 -0.08
CA ASP A 328 2.12 13.42 -0.99
C ASP A 328 3.41 13.12 -0.21
N ALA A 329 3.84 14.07 0.61
CA ALA A 329 5.06 13.96 1.39
C ALA A 329 5.02 12.80 2.39
N LEU A 330 3.94 12.67 3.16
CA LEU A 330 3.83 11.56 4.12
C LEU A 330 3.74 10.21 3.42
N ASN A 331 2.97 10.12 2.31
CA ASN A 331 2.85 8.90 1.51
C ASN A 331 4.20 8.45 0.95
N MET A 332 5.00 9.37 0.41
CA MET A 332 6.34 9.06 -0.06
C MET A 332 7.27 8.65 1.09
N ALA A 333 7.29 9.45 2.16
CA ALA A 333 8.21 9.24 3.28
C ALA A 333 8.10 7.82 3.82
N TRP A 334 6.89 7.34 4.13
CA TRP A 334 6.75 6.04 4.77
C TRP A 334 7.06 4.88 3.83
N LYS A 335 6.85 5.04 2.51
CA LYS A 335 7.22 4.03 1.51
C LYS A 335 8.73 3.91 1.38
N LEU A 336 9.43 5.04 1.34
CA LEU A 336 10.90 5.06 1.41
C LEU A 336 11.38 4.42 2.72
N HIS A 337 10.74 4.73 3.85
CA HIS A 337 11.07 4.12 5.13
C HIS A 337 10.87 2.60 5.14
N ALA A 338 9.79 2.10 4.53
CA ALA A 338 9.54 0.67 4.41
C ALA A 338 10.62 -0.03 3.55
N VAL A 339 11.05 0.58 2.44
CA VAL A 339 12.12 0.01 1.59
C VAL A 339 13.46 0.03 2.32
N GLU A 340 13.88 1.20 2.80
CA GLU A 340 15.21 1.39 3.38
C GLU A 340 15.39 0.72 4.75
N SER A 341 14.29 0.41 5.45
CA SER A 341 14.32 -0.40 6.67
C SER A 341 14.28 -1.91 6.40
N GLY A 342 14.27 -2.33 5.13
CA GLY A 342 14.21 -3.73 4.73
C GLY A 342 12.86 -4.40 5.02
N LEU A 343 11.77 -3.63 5.12
CA LEU A 343 10.43 -4.19 5.14
C LEU A 343 10.04 -4.62 3.73
N ALA A 344 10.18 -3.75 2.73
CA ALA A 344 9.61 -3.95 1.41
C ALA A 344 10.59 -3.84 0.26
N ASP A 345 10.31 -4.51 -0.85
CA ASP A 345 11.07 -4.36 -2.10
C ASP A 345 10.89 -2.97 -2.71
N ARG A 346 11.92 -2.46 -3.40
CA ARG A 346 11.87 -1.13 -4.04
C ARG A 346 10.71 -0.96 -5.03
N SER A 347 10.25 -2.06 -5.66
CA SER A 347 9.15 -2.05 -6.61
C SER A 347 7.82 -1.55 -6.03
N ILE A 348 7.68 -1.48 -4.70
CA ILE A 348 6.52 -0.88 -4.04
C ILE A 348 6.45 0.64 -4.23
N LEU A 349 7.57 1.30 -4.54
CA LEU A 349 7.61 2.76 -4.68
C LEU A 349 6.76 3.24 -5.86
N LYS A 350 6.52 2.40 -6.89
CA LYS A 350 5.58 2.71 -7.99
C LYS A 350 4.16 3.03 -7.49
N THR A 351 3.79 2.52 -6.31
CA THR A 351 2.48 2.81 -5.72
C THR A 351 2.32 4.27 -5.31
N TYR A 352 3.41 5.03 -5.15
CA TYR A 352 3.34 6.47 -4.92
C TYR A 352 2.63 7.17 -6.07
N GLU A 353 3.04 6.88 -7.32
CA GLU A 353 2.38 7.44 -8.50
C GLU A 353 0.93 6.98 -8.57
N SER A 354 0.67 5.66 -8.49
CA SER A 354 -0.68 5.14 -8.67
C SER A 354 -1.68 5.65 -7.63
N GLU A 355 -1.23 5.88 -6.39
CA GLU A 355 -2.08 6.44 -5.33
C GLU A 355 -2.24 7.95 -5.45
N ARG A 356 -1.14 8.70 -5.61
CA ARG A 356 -1.18 10.16 -5.52
C ARG A 356 -1.71 10.81 -6.79
N LYS A 357 -1.42 10.21 -7.96
CA LYS A 357 -1.96 10.67 -9.23
C LYS A 357 -3.47 10.48 -9.30
N ASP A 358 -4.01 9.34 -8.86
CA ASP A 358 -5.45 9.08 -8.83
C ASP A 358 -6.22 10.08 -7.95
N ILE A 359 -5.65 10.43 -6.80
CA ILE A 359 -6.21 11.47 -5.93
C ILE A 359 -6.13 12.85 -6.58
N ALA A 360 -5.03 13.18 -7.25
CA ALA A 360 -4.90 14.44 -8.00
C ALA A 360 -5.88 14.52 -9.19
N GLU A 361 -6.12 13.43 -9.92
CA GLU A 361 -7.13 13.36 -10.98
C GLU A 361 -8.55 13.53 -10.42
N THR A 362 -8.84 12.89 -9.30
CA THR A 362 -10.11 13.05 -8.57
C THR A 362 -10.28 14.51 -8.12
N LEU A 363 -9.21 15.14 -7.61
CA LEU A 363 -9.20 16.58 -7.27
C LEU A 363 -9.49 17.46 -8.48
N LEU A 364 -8.89 17.18 -9.63
CA LEU A 364 -9.14 17.95 -10.85
C LEU A 364 -10.57 17.79 -11.36
N ASN A 365 -11.09 16.57 -11.33
CA ASN A 365 -12.46 16.29 -11.74
C ASN A 365 -13.47 16.96 -10.80
N PHE A 366 -13.18 16.95 -9.50
CA PHE A 366 -13.94 17.66 -8.49
C PHE A 366 -13.87 19.17 -8.70
N ASP A 367 -12.67 19.75 -8.81
CA ASP A 367 -12.45 21.19 -8.99
C ASP A 367 -13.12 21.70 -10.27
N ALA A 368 -13.13 20.93 -11.36
CA ALA A 368 -13.83 21.30 -12.59
C ALA A 368 -15.36 21.38 -12.38
N ARG A 369 -15.93 20.41 -11.66
CA ARG A 369 -17.37 20.43 -11.27
C ARG A 369 -17.65 21.60 -10.33
N TYR A 370 -16.83 21.78 -9.31
CA TYR A 370 -16.98 22.80 -8.28
C TYR A 370 -16.81 24.21 -8.86
N ALA A 371 -15.80 24.45 -9.68
CA ALA A 371 -15.59 25.73 -10.37
C ALA A 371 -16.73 26.07 -11.32
N SER A 372 -17.31 25.08 -12.00
CA SER A 372 -18.48 25.31 -12.86
C SER A 372 -19.74 25.62 -12.06
N LEU A 373 -19.97 24.98 -10.90
CA LEU A 373 -21.07 25.32 -9.98
C LEU A 373 -20.97 26.78 -9.48
N PHE A 374 -19.77 27.21 -9.06
CA PHE A 374 -19.49 28.61 -8.68
C PHE A 374 -19.74 29.62 -9.82
N SER A 375 -19.76 29.15 -11.06
CA SER A 375 -19.88 30.03 -12.24
C SER A 375 -21.23 29.93 -12.95
N LYS A 376 -22.03 28.87 -12.74
CA LYS A 376 -23.23 28.58 -13.58
C LYS A 376 -24.56 28.47 -12.83
N ARG A 377 -24.64 27.97 -11.58
CA ARG A 377 -25.94 27.88 -10.85
C ARG A 377 -25.78 27.64 -9.34
N ARG A 378 -26.66 28.31 -8.58
CA ARG A 378 -26.79 28.40 -7.12
C ARG A 378 -27.31 27.09 -6.49
N PRO A 379 -26.62 26.51 -5.50
CA PRO A 379 -27.25 25.72 -4.44
C PRO A 379 -27.75 26.67 -3.35
N THR A 380 -29.05 26.68 -3.07
CA THR A 380 -29.62 27.43 -1.94
C THR A 380 -29.33 26.73 -0.61
N ALA A 381 -29.30 27.47 0.50
CA ALA A 381 -29.17 26.88 1.83
C ALA A 381 -30.28 25.85 2.13
N GLY A 382 -31.47 26.01 1.52
CA GLY A 382 -32.56 25.03 1.60
C GLY A 382 -32.27 23.71 0.89
N GLU A 383 -31.63 23.73 -0.29
CA GLU A 383 -31.22 22.52 -1.03
C GLU A 383 -30.06 21.80 -0.32
N VAL A 384 -29.11 22.56 0.25
CA VAL A 384 -28.01 22.01 1.05
C VAL A 384 -28.52 21.41 2.38
N GLY A 385 -29.49 22.08 3.01
CA GLY A 385 -30.17 21.62 4.22
C GLY A 385 -30.97 20.33 3.99
N SER A 386 -31.79 20.26 2.93
CA SER A 386 -32.61 19.09 2.60
C SER A 386 -31.77 17.84 2.32
N ALA A 387 -30.59 18.01 1.71
CA ALA A 387 -29.62 16.93 1.48
C ALA A 387 -29.06 16.30 2.76
N SER A 388 -29.05 17.02 3.87
CA SER A 388 -28.55 16.53 5.16
C SER A 388 -29.63 15.88 6.04
N HIS A 389 -30.91 16.27 5.86
CA HIS A 389 -32.02 15.87 6.72
C HIS A 389 -32.74 14.58 6.25
N THR A 390 -32.63 14.20 4.98
CA THR A 390 -33.25 12.97 4.43
C THR A 390 -32.71 11.67 5.02
N ALA A 391 -31.65 11.71 5.84
CA ALA A 391 -31.12 10.54 6.54
C ALA A 391 -31.88 10.17 7.83
N ALA A 392 -32.72 11.06 8.39
CA ALA A 392 -33.33 10.82 9.71
C ALA A 392 -34.77 10.27 9.67
N ALA A 393 -35.45 10.28 8.52
CA ALA A 393 -36.92 10.11 8.49
C ALA A 393 -37.49 9.06 7.53
N SER A 394 -36.73 8.40 6.65
CA SER A 394 -37.34 7.41 5.74
C SER A 394 -36.38 6.27 5.38
N GLY A 395 -36.73 5.07 5.82
CA GLY A 395 -36.10 3.80 5.43
C GLY A 395 -36.43 3.35 4.00
N GLU A 396 -36.45 4.27 3.03
CA GLU A 396 -36.67 3.95 1.61
C GLU A 396 -35.45 4.22 0.72
N LYS A 397 -35.22 3.28 -0.19
CA LYS A 397 -34.07 3.12 -1.07
C LYS A 397 -34.13 4.05 -2.30
N GLN A 398 -33.51 5.22 -2.22
CA GLN A 398 -32.61 5.81 -3.24
C GLN A 398 -32.14 7.17 -2.72
N GLU A 399 -30.85 7.30 -2.36
CA GLU A 399 -30.28 8.61 -2.09
C GLU A 399 -30.31 9.45 -3.38
N ASP A 400 -30.91 10.63 -3.32
CA ASP A 400 -30.91 11.63 -4.41
C ASP A 400 -29.45 11.93 -4.84
N GLU A 401 -29.23 11.95 -6.16
CA GLU A 401 -27.92 12.16 -6.79
C GLU A 401 -27.27 13.48 -6.35
N PHE A 402 -28.10 14.51 -6.09
CA PHE A 402 -27.64 15.78 -5.54
C PHE A 402 -27.02 15.60 -4.14
N VAL A 403 -27.69 14.85 -3.26
CA VAL A 403 -27.25 14.58 -1.89
C VAL A 403 -25.95 13.78 -1.88
N LYS A 404 -25.87 12.76 -2.74
CA LYS A 404 -24.66 11.94 -2.88
C LYS A 404 -23.46 12.76 -3.37
N THR A 405 -23.68 13.61 -4.38
CA THR A 405 -22.65 14.50 -4.92
C THR A 405 -22.19 15.52 -3.87
N PHE A 406 -23.13 16.07 -3.10
CA PHE A 406 -22.85 17.04 -2.05
C PHE A 406 -22.04 16.42 -0.89
N LYS A 407 -22.43 15.24 -0.40
CA LYS A 407 -21.69 14.51 0.65
C LYS A 407 -20.26 14.21 0.20
N SER A 408 -20.10 13.66 -1.00
CA SER A 408 -18.78 13.38 -1.58
C SER A 408 -17.92 14.63 -1.72
N SER A 409 -18.52 15.78 -2.07
CA SER A 409 -17.83 17.08 -2.15
C SER A 409 -17.28 17.53 -0.79
N CYS A 410 -18.07 17.39 0.27
CA CYS A 410 -17.67 17.77 1.62
C CYS A 410 -16.59 16.83 2.18
N GLU A 411 -16.75 15.51 1.99
CA GLU A 411 -15.73 14.53 2.38
C GLU A 411 -14.40 14.87 1.70
N PHE A 412 -14.44 15.13 0.40
CA PHE A 412 -13.25 15.41 -0.38
C PHE A 412 -12.56 16.71 0.04
N THR A 413 -13.31 17.81 0.16
CA THR A 413 -12.74 19.11 0.60
C THR A 413 -12.18 19.08 2.02
N SER A 414 -12.75 18.26 2.91
CA SER A 414 -12.21 18.06 4.27
C SER A 414 -10.94 17.19 4.32
N GLY A 415 -10.61 16.51 3.22
CA GLY A 415 -9.53 15.54 3.09
C GLY A 415 -9.89 14.11 3.51
N TYR A 416 -11.09 13.87 4.05
CA TYR A 416 -11.57 12.51 4.40
C TYR A 416 -12.11 11.72 3.21
N GLY A 417 -12.36 12.39 2.08
CA GLY A 417 -12.76 11.74 0.83
C GLY A 417 -11.61 11.04 0.10
N VAL A 418 -10.38 11.13 0.61
CA VAL A 418 -9.23 10.37 0.08
C VAL A 418 -9.47 8.88 0.35
N ALA A 419 -9.60 8.13 -0.73
CA ALA A 419 -9.74 6.68 -0.71
C ALA A 419 -8.78 6.09 -1.75
N TYR A 420 -7.74 5.40 -1.30
CA TYR A 420 -6.83 4.71 -2.21
C TYR A 420 -7.49 3.46 -2.79
N LYS A 421 -7.31 3.26 -4.10
CA LYS A 421 -7.73 2.04 -4.79
C LYS A 421 -6.98 0.81 -4.27
N PRO A 422 -7.52 -0.40 -4.50
CA PRO A 422 -6.83 -1.64 -4.17
C PRO A 422 -5.43 -1.70 -4.76
N ASN A 423 -4.47 -2.11 -3.95
CA ASN A 423 -3.09 -2.37 -4.32
C ASN A 423 -2.44 -3.22 -3.22
N VAL A 424 -1.12 -3.42 -3.28
CA VAL A 424 -0.37 -4.23 -2.31
C VAL A 424 -0.49 -3.77 -0.84
N PHE A 425 -0.93 -2.53 -0.58
CA PHE A 425 -1.16 -1.99 0.76
C PHE A 425 -2.64 -1.92 1.15
N ASN A 426 -3.53 -1.76 0.17
CA ASN A 426 -4.97 -1.59 0.40
C ASN A 426 -5.67 -2.87 -0.01
N TRP A 427 -5.98 -3.72 0.96
CA TRP A 427 -6.56 -5.03 0.71
C TRP A 427 -7.98 -4.93 0.13
N ASP A 428 -8.23 -5.76 -0.88
CA ASP A 428 -9.54 -6.10 -1.41
C ASP A 428 -9.56 -7.60 -1.78
N PRO A 429 -10.70 -8.17 -2.21
CA PRO A 429 -10.76 -9.57 -2.64
C PRO A 429 -9.79 -9.96 -3.76
N SER A 430 -9.24 -9.02 -4.54
CA SER A 430 -8.21 -9.30 -5.57
C SER A 430 -6.77 -9.35 -5.03
N HIS A 431 -6.55 -9.01 -3.76
CA HIS A 431 -5.23 -8.91 -3.16
C HIS A 431 -4.49 -10.28 -3.13
N PRO A 432 -3.16 -10.36 -3.30
CA PRO A 432 -2.44 -11.64 -3.27
C PRO A 432 -2.62 -12.43 -1.95
N ALA A 433 -2.79 -11.73 -0.84
CA ALA A 433 -3.10 -12.32 0.46
C ALA A 433 -4.57 -12.71 0.56
N GLN A 434 -4.83 -14.02 0.54
CA GLN A 434 -6.17 -14.60 0.60
C GLN A 434 -6.36 -15.39 1.90
N SER A 435 -7.46 -15.13 2.59
CA SER A 435 -7.87 -15.85 3.81
C SER A 435 -9.35 -15.60 4.07
N PRO A 436 -10.11 -16.60 4.56
CA PRO A 436 -11.50 -16.40 4.97
C PRO A 436 -11.65 -15.48 6.18
N LEU A 437 -10.55 -15.05 6.80
CA LEU A 437 -10.54 -14.14 7.94
C LEU A 437 -10.50 -12.65 7.53
N PHE A 438 -10.26 -12.34 6.26
CA PHE A 438 -10.46 -10.99 5.74
C PHE A 438 -11.95 -10.72 5.48
N ASP A 439 -12.31 -9.47 5.19
CA ASP A 439 -13.68 -9.03 4.89
C ASP A 439 -14.70 -9.42 5.97
N ILE A 440 -14.39 -9.03 7.21
CA ILE A 440 -15.19 -9.40 8.39
C ILE A 440 -16.61 -8.84 8.25
N PRO A 441 -17.66 -9.69 8.28
CA PRO A 441 -19.03 -9.22 8.16
C PRO A 441 -19.40 -8.21 9.25
N GLY A 442 -19.96 -7.07 8.84
CA GLY A 442 -20.43 -6.01 9.74
C GLY A 442 -19.39 -4.92 10.05
N VAL A 443 -18.11 -5.15 9.78
CA VAL A 443 -17.06 -4.13 9.94
C VAL A 443 -17.26 -2.99 8.94
N LYS A 444 -17.23 -1.75 9.45
CA LYS A 444 -17.53 -0.53 8.69
C LYS A 444 -16.28 0.18 8.15
N LEU A 445 -15.10 -0.35 8.45
CA LEU A 445 -13.82 0.18 7.99
C LEU A 445 -13.58 -0.22 6.54
N THR A 446 -13.10 0.73 5.74
CA THR A 446 -12.80 0.50 4.32
C THR A 446 -11.30 0.66 4.08
N SER A 447 -10.65 -0.36 3.50
CA SER A 447 -9.27 -0.28 3.06
C SER A 447 -9.04 0.94 2.16
N GLY A 448 -7.89 1.59 2.30
CA GLY A 448 -7.53 2.81 1.57
C GLY A 448 -8.15 4.11 2.11
N ARG A 449 -9.07 4.06 3.08
CA ARG A 449 -9.63 5.26 3.75
C ARG A 449 -8.95 5.54 5.10
N ALA A 450 -9.09 6.77 5.59
CA ALA A 450 -8.58 7.15 6.91
C ALA A 450 -9.22 6.30 8.03
N PHE A 451 -8.44 5.96 9.05
CA PHE A 451 -8.96 5.25 10.22
C PHE A 451 -9.98 6.11 10.99
N THR A 452 -11.14 5.54 11.29
CA THR A 452 -12.26 6.24 11.93
C THR A 452 -11.91 6.66 13.37
N PRO A 453 -12.09 7.94 13.75
CA PRO A 453 -11.78 8.41 15.10
C PRO A 453 -12.52 7.62 16.18
N SER A 454 -11.78 7.22 17.21
CA SER A 454 -12.32 6.39 18.30
C SER A 454 -11.72 6.82 19.63
N THR A 455 -12.55 6.93 20.67
CA THR A 455 -12.12 7.35 22.02
C THR A 455 -12.18 6.17 22.96
N VAL A 456 -11.12 5.94 23.73
CA VAL A 456 -11.01 4.83 24.67
C VAL A 456 -10.27 5.30 25.93
N THR A 457 -10.30 4.50 26.98
CA THR A 457 -9.52 4.75 28.20
C THR A 457 -8.21 3.96 28.17
N ARG A 458 -7.06 4.62 28.31
CA ARG A 458 -5.77 3.96 28.45
C ARG A 458 -5.64 3.33 29.83
N LEU A 459 -5.31 2.04 29.89
CA LEU A 459 -5.28 1.32 31.18
C LEU A 459 -4.15 1.80 32.10
N ALA A 460 -2.99 2.13 31.52
CA ALA A 460 -1.79 2.50 32.28
C ALA A 460 -1.99 3.70 33.22
N ASP A 461 -2.84 4.66 32.85
CA ASP A 461 -2.99 5.92 33.59
C ASP A 461 -4.43 6.47 33.62
N ALA A 462 -5.41 5.69 33.17
CA ALA A 462 -6.83 6.05 33.11
C ALA A 462 -7.16 7.27 32.23
N ASN A 463 -6.23 7.73 31.39
CA ASN A 463 -6.49 8.88 30.53
C ASN A 463 -7.41 8.50 29.36
N PHE A 464 -8.35 9.40 29.04
CA PHE A 464 -9.13 9.31 27.82
C PHE A 464 -8.26 9.71 26.64
N VAL A 465 -8.20 8.82 25.65
CA VAL A 465 -7.28 8.94 24.53
C VAL A 465 -7.99 8.71 23.21
N HIS A 466 -7.37 9.19 22.14
CA HIS A 466 -7.91 9.12 20.79
C HIS A 466 -7.06 8.16 19.97
N LEU A 467 -7.60 6.98 19.65
CA LEU A 467 -6.83 5.87 19.06
C LEU A 467 -6.07 6.29 17.80
N GLU A 468 -6.69 7.12 16.97
CA GLU A 468 -6.11 7.64 15.73
C GLU A 468 -4.93 8.61 15.92
N GLN A 469 -4.65 9.02 17.17
CA GLN A 469 -3.61 9.97 17.56
C GLN A 469 -2.62 9.44 18.60
N GLU A 470 -2.84 8.23 19.13
CA GLU A 470 -2.01 7.67 20.21
C GLU A 470 -0.62 7.26 19.75
N VAL A 471 -0.52 6.75 18.52
CA VAL A 471 0.77 6.41 17.90
C VAL A 471 1.15 7.53 16.93
N PRO A 472 2.25 8.27 17.17
CA PRO A 472 2.67 9.37 16.31
C PRO A 472 3.03 8.88 14.90
N ALA A 473 3.21 9.80 13.96
CA ALA A 473 3.71 9.49 12.61
C ALA A 473 5.22 9.17 12.67
N ASN A 474 5.54 7.95 13.09
CA ASN A 474 6.89 7.44 13.35
C ASN A 474 7.35 6.36 12.34
N GLY A 475 6.68 6.26 11.19
CA GLY A 475 7.02 5.30 10.14
C GLY A 475 6.44 3.89 10.33
N ALA A 476 5.88 3.56 11.51
CA ALA A 476 5.33 2.24 11.77
C ALA A 476 3.90 2.03 11.26
N PHE A 477 3.61 0.82 10.81
CA PHE A 477 2.25 0.30 10.72
C PHE A 477 1.67 0.15 12.13
N ARG A 478 0.38 0.44 12.30
CA ARG A 478 -0.32 0.28 13.58
C ARG A 478 -1.30 -0.87 13.48
N ILE A 479 -1.17 -1.82 14.39
CA ILE A 479 -1.99 -3.03 14.46
C ILE A 479 -2.93 -2.88 15.67
N PHE A 480 -4.16 -2.48 15.41
CA PHE A 480 -5.19 -2.36 16.44
C PHE A 480 -5.92 -3.69 16.60
N VAL A 481 -5.68 -4.36 17.72
CA VAL A 481 -6.37 -5.57 18.15
C VAL A 481 -7.56 -5.15 19.01
N PHE A 482 -8.74 -5.09 18.40
CA PHE A 482 -10.01 -5.00 19.11
C PHE A 482 -10.29 -6.37 19.72
N ALA A 483 -9.87 -6.57 20.96
CA ALA A 483 -9.78 -7.87 21.60
C ALA A 483 -11.15 -8.43 22.03
N GLY A 484 -12.23 -7.66 21.94
CA GLY A 484 -13.52 -8.06 22.50
C GLY A 484 -13.47 -8.22 24.02
N LYS A 485 -14.37 -9.04 24.58
CA LYS A 485 -14.44 -9.32 26.02
C LYS A 485 -13.33 -10.27 26.45
N GLN A 486 -12.51 -9.83 27.40
CA GLN A 486 -11.31 -10.55 27.84
C GLN A 486 -11.56 -12.01 28.24
N ASN A 487 -12.66 -12.30 28.94
CA ASN A 487 -12.99 -13.68 29.36
C ASN A 487 -13.32 -14.62 28.19
N GLN A 488 -13.82 -14.08 27.07
CA GLN A 488 -14.20 -14.85 25.89
C GLN A 488 -13.03 -15.06 24.95
N THR A 489 -12.20 -14.03 24.78
CA THR A 489 -11.11 -14.02 23.78
C THR A 489 -9.74 -14.35 24.37
N LYS A 490 -9.66 -14.71 25.66
CA LYS A 490 -8.41 -15.02 26.36
C LYS A 490 -7.51 -15.97 25.59
N LYS A 491 -8.08 -17.05 25.03
CA LYS A 491 -7.33 -18.03 24.25
C LYS A 491 -6.87 -17.48 22.90
N ALA A 492 -7.74 -16.78 22.16
CA ALA A 492 -7.37 -16.13 20.90
C ALA A 492 -6.25 -15.09 21.07
N ILE A 493 -6.26 -14.32 22.16
CA ILE A 493 -5.19 -13.36 22.48
C ILE A 493 -3.88 -14.07 22.86
N ALA A 494 -3.95 -15.16 23.63
CA ALA A 494 -2.77 -15.98 23.94
C ALA A 494 -2.18 -16.62 22.68
N ASP A 495 -3.01 -17.16 21.79
CA ASP A 495 -2.60 -17.76 20.53
C ASP A 495 -2.01 -16.70 19.58
N LEU A 496 -2.65 -15.52 19.46
CA LEU A 496 -2.11 -14.38 18.71
C LEU A 496 -0.70 -14.04 19.19
N ALA A 497 -0.51 -13.87 20.50
CA ALA A 497 0.78 -13.55 21.09
C ALA A 497 1.84 -14.62 20.80
N ALA A 498 1.54 -15.90 21.04
CA ALA A 498 2.46 -17.00 20.77
C ALA A 498 2.85 -17.08 19.28
N ASN A 499 1.92 -16.78 18.37
CA ASN A 499 2.19 -16.78 16.94
C ASN A 499 2.97 -15.53 16.48
N LEU A 500 2.82 -14.39 17.14
CA LEU A 500 3.65 -13.20 16.90
C LEU A 500 5.12 -13.45 17.31
N GLU A 501 5.39 -14.33 18.26
CA GLU A 501 6.76 -14.68 18.69
C GLU A 501 7.45 -15.71 17.78
N LYS A 502 6.71 -16.40 16.90
CA LYS A 502 7.31 -17.34 15.95
C LYS A 502 8.35 -16.64 15.06
N GLU A 503 9.42 -17.35 14.74
CA GLU A 503 10.60 -16.83 14.02
C GLU A 503 10.23 -16.10 12.72
N ARG A 504 9.27 -16.63 11.97
CA ARG A 504 8.83 -16.07 10.68
C ARG A 504 7.59 -15.18 10.76
N SER A 505 7.14 -14.76 11.94
CA SER A 505 6.08 -13.76 12.02
C SER A 505 6.55 -12.42 11.44
N PHE A 506 5.62 -11.62 10.91
CA PHE A 506 5.92 -10.26 10.43
C PHE A 506 6.59 -9.40 11.53
N LEU A 507 6.33 -9.68 12.80
CA LEU A 507 6.96 -8.95 13.91
C LEU A 507 8.38 -9.44 14.19
N SER A 508 8.60 -10.76 14.23
CA SER A 508 9.89 -11.36 14.57
C SER A 508 10.95 -11.14 13.48
N VAL A 509 10.56 -11.26 12.21
CA VAL A 509 11.47 -11.06 11.05
C VAL A 509 11.98 -9.62 10.97
N HIS A 510 11.19 -8.68 11.47
CA HIS A 510 11.51 -7.25 11.53
C HIS A 510 11.76 -6.78 12.97
N ARG A 511 12.19 -7.68 13.85
CA ARG A 511 12.59 -7.33 15.22
C ARG A 511 13.80 -6.41 15.17
N ARG A 512 13.79 -5.37 15.99
CA ARG A 512 14.89 -4.42 16.04
C ARG A 512 16.15 -5.08 16.64
N PRO A 513 17.34 -4.84 16.07
CA PRO A 513 18.57 -5.50 16.50
C PRO A 513 19.03 -5.05 17.89
N ASP A 514 18.65 -3.84 18.30
CA ASP A 514 18.98 -3.20 19.57
C ASP A 514 17.96 -3.49 20.68
N ILE A 515 17.13 -4.54 20.54
CA ILE A 515 16.03 -4.84 21.48
C ILE A 515 16.48 -4.94 22.94
N ALA A 516 17.70 -5.44 23.19
CA ALA A 516 18.28 -5.57 24.52
C ALA A 516 18.59 -4.23 25.20
N ASP A 517 18.80 -3.17 24.42
CA ASP A 517 19.16 -1.83 24.88
C ASP A 517 17.97 -0.87 24.87
N VAL A 518 16.79 -1.34 24.46
CA VAL A 518 15.58 -0.53 24.39
C VAL A 518 15.18 -0.10 25.78
N SER A 519 15.00 1.22 25.96
CA SER A 519 14.50 1.78 27.20
C SER A 519 13.14 1.19 27.55
N PHE A 520 12.93 0.90 28.84
CA PHE A 520 11.60 0.60 29.38
C PHE A 520 10.56 1.67 29.02
N PHE A 521 10.99 2.92 28.81
CA PHE A 521 10.11 4.03 28.45
C PHE A 521 9.84 4.14 26.93
N GLU A 522 10.38 3.25 26.10
CA GLU A 522 10.01 3.15 24.69
C GLU A 522 8.54 2.73 24.59
N ARG A 523 7.71 3.71 24.21
CA ARG A 523 6.27 3.59 24.27
C ARG A 523 5.67 2.85 23.06
N HIS A 524 6.23 3.07 21.87
CA HIS A 524 5.55 2.80 20.61
C HIS A 524 6.16 1.61 19.86
N GLN A 525 7.47 1.41 19.96
CA GLN A 525 8.24 0.49 19.13
C GLN A 525 9.22 -0.39 19.96
N PRO A 526 8.76 -1.08 21.04
CA PRO A 526 9.63 -1.92 21.86
C PRO A 526 10.22 -3.09 21.07
N HIS A 527 9.47 -3.69 20.14
CA HIS A 527 9.90 -4.88 19.41
C HIS A 527 10.41 -4.60 17.98
N SER A 528 9.83 -3.62 17.29
CA SER A 528 10.15 -3.31 15.90
C SER A 528 9.96 -1.82 15.64
N LYS A 529 10.85 -1.23 14.84
CA LYS A 529 10.69 0.15 14.36
C LYS A 529 9.59 0.29 13.29
N LEU A 530 9.07 -0.84 12.78
CA LEU A 530 8.11 -0.89 11.67
C LEU A 530 6.68 -1.19 12.13
N PHE A 531 6.47 -1.66 13.37
CA PHE A 531 5.18 -2.10 13.86
C PHE A 531 4.90 -1.59 15.28
N THR A 532 3.70 -1.07 15.50
CA THR A 532 3.16 -0.76 16.83
C THR A 532 1.89 -1.56 17.07
N LEU A 533 1.84 -2.32 18.16
CA LEU A 533 0.66 -3.08 18.58
C LEU A 533 -0.18 -2.25 19.55
N CYS A 534 -1.50 -2.30 19.38
CA CYS A 534 -2.48 -1.60 20.22
C CYS A 534 -3.60 -2.59 20.58
N LEU A 535 -3.92 -2.74 21.87
CA LEU A 535 -4.90 -3.72 22.37
C LEU A 535 -6.09 -3.00 23.00
N VAL A 536 -7.30 -3.22 22.50
CA VAL A 536 -8.53 -2.57 22.97
C VAL A 536 -9.51 -3.63 23.46
N TYR A 537 -9.81 -3.67 24.76
CA TYR A 537 -10.79 -4.59 25.33
C TYR A 537 -12.19 -3.97 25.36
N ALA A 538 -13.21 -4.77 25.05
CA ALA A 538 -14.62 -4.42 25.23
C ALA A 538 -15.03 -4.67 26.70
N ALA A 539 -14.57 -3.80 27.59
CA ALA A 539 -14.77 -3.91 29.03
C ALA A 539 -14.70 -2.52 29.69
N GLN A 540 -15.21 -2.40 30.91
CA GLN A 540 -14.88 -1.25 31.75
C GLN A 540 -13.41 -1.33 32.17
N LYS A 541 -12.70 -0.21 32.31
CA LYS A 541 -11.29 -0.19 32.70
C LYS A 541 -10.93 -1.14 33.86
N ASN A 542 -11.73 -1.12 34.93
CA ASN A 542 -11.45 -1.89 36.15
C ASN A 542 -11.78 -3.39 36.04
N GLU A 543 -12.37 -3.81 34.93
CA GLU A 543 -12.69 -5.23 34.64
C GLU A 543 -11.58 -5.90 33.82
N VAL A 544 -10.61 -5.14 33.30
CA VAL A 544 -9.49 -5.70 32.53
C VAL A 544 -8.37 -6.15 33.46
N ASP A 545 -8.11 -7.45 33.49
CA ASP A 545 -6.99 -8.05 34.20
C ASP A 545 -5.72 -8.01 33.34
N VAL A 546 -4.88 -6.99 33.57
CA VAL A 546 -3.64 -6.77 32.83
C VAL A 546 -2.61 -7.89 33.08
N GLU A 547 -2.66 -8.61 34.21
CA GLU A 547 -1.72 -9.69 34.50
C GLU A 547 -1.92 -10.91 33.60
N THR A 548 -3.11 -11.06 33.03
CA THR A 548 -3.42 -12.14 32.08
C THR A 548 -3.06 -11.84 30.63
N VAL A 549 -2.70 -10.59 30.32
CA VAL A 549 -2.26 -10.20 28.97
C VAL A 549 -0.88 -10.81 28.68
N PRO A 550 -0.66 -11.47 27.53
CA PRO A 550 0.64 -12.03 27.18
C PRO A 550 1.76 -10.97 27.12
N GLN A 551 3.00 -11.37 27.45
CA GLN A 551 4.12 -10.44 27.64
C GLN A 551 4.40 -9.56 26.42
N ILE A 552 4.46 -10.14 25.22
CA ILE A 552 4.70 -9.40 23.97
C ILE A 552 3.70 -8.24 23.73
N LEU A 553 2.47 -8.37 24.23
CA LEU A 553 1.44 -7.32 24.18
C LEU A 553 1.54 -6.37 25.37
N ARG A 554 1.93 -6.87 26.56
CA ARG A 554 2.16 -6.06 27.77
C ARG A 554 3.32 -5.10 27.64
N ASP A 555 4.33 -5.40 26.83
CA ASP A 555 5.42 -4.46 26.59
C ASP A 555 4.90 -3.15 25.97
N TYR A 556 3.77 -3.21 25.26
CA TYR A 556 3.01 -2.05 24.79
C TYR A 556 2.01 -1.54 25.85
N HIS A 557 2.36 -1.53 27.14
CA HIS A 557 1.47 -1.18 28.26
C HIS A 557 0.75 0.18 28.11
N HIS A 558 1.38 1.16 27.45
CA HIS A 558 0.75 2.45 27.13
C HIS A 558 -0.23 2.42 25.94
N HIS A 559 -0.39 1.26 25.31
CA HIS A 559 -1.28 0.98 24.20
C HIS A 559 -2.24 -0.18 24.48
N ILE A 560 -2.54 -0.40 25.77
CA ILE A 560 -3.64 -1.24 26.21
C ILE A 560 -4.78 -0.33 26.70
N TYR A 561 -5.98 -0.60 26.20
CA TYR A 561 -7.13 0.27 26.38
C TYR A 561 -8.40 -0.50 26.76
N ALA A 562 -9.31 0.19 27.44
CA ALA A 562 -10.70 -0.21 27.65
C ALA A 562 -11.62 0.66 26.79
N ASP A 563 -12.58 0.02 26.12
CA ASP A 563 -13.63 0.67 25.34
C ASP A 563 -14.84 0.98 26.22
N ASP A 564 -14.67 1.93 27.14
CA ASP A 564 -15.68 2.31 28.14
C ASP A 564 -16.19 3.75 27.98
N ILE A 565 -15.87 4.38 26.84
CA ILE A 565 -16.24 5.76 26.55
C ILE A 565 -17.40 5.80 25.56
N PRO A 566 -18.56 6.38 25.93
CA PRO A 566 -19.66 6.58 25.00
C PRO A 566 -19.27 7.47 23.81
N ASP A 567 -19.81 7.16 22.63
CA ASP A 567 -19.63 7.99 21.43
C ASP A 567 -21.00 8.44 20.89
N VAL A 568 -21.14 9.74 20.64
CA VAL A 568 -22.35 10.35 20.05
C VAL A 568 -22.69 9.77 18.67
N ARG A 569 -21.72 9.16 17.97
CA ARG A 569 -21.88 8.49 16.67
C ARG A 569 -22.42 7.07 16.77
N ALA A 570 -22.36 6.47 17.95
CA ALA A 570 -22.87 5.15 18.22
C ALA A 570 -23.82 5.22 19.43
N PRO A 571 -24.95 5.92 19.30
CA PRO A 571 -25.87 6.11 20.42
C PRO A 571 -26.41 4.75 20.88
N GLY A 572 -26.28 4.46 22.18
CA GLY A 572 -26.71 3.20 22.78
C GLY A 572 -25.72 2.04 22.67
N ALA A 573 -24.57 2.23 22.02
CA ALA A 573 -23.48 1.25 22.07
C ALA A 573 -22.96 1.13 23.52
N LYS A 574 -22.75 -0.11 23.96
CA LYS A 574 -22.13 -0.41 25.26
C LYS A 574 -20.61 -0.27 25.19
N PHE A 575 -20.02 -0.63 24.06
CA PHE A 575 -18.59 -0.55 23.77
C PHE A 575 -18.43 0.21 22.45
N ALA A 576 -18.35 1.55 22.58
CA ALA A 576 -18.59 2.44 21.46
C ALA A 576 -17.54 2.29 20.35
N ALA A 577 -16.26 2.11 20.67
CA ALA A 577 -15.22 1.92 19.66
C ALA A 577 -15.41 0.61 18.88
N HIS A 578 -15.70 -0.51 19.53
CA HIS A 578 -15.97 -1.79 18.86
C HIS A 578 -17.19 -1.67 17.94
N GLU A 579 -18.34 -1.25 18.48
CA GLU A 579 -19.62 -1.25 17.77
C GLU A 579 -19.68 -0.17 16.67
N LYS A 580 -19.04 0.98 16.88
CA LYS A 580 -18.93 2.04 15.86
C LYS A 580 -18.15 1.56 14.65
N LEU A 581 -17.08 0.81 14.87
CA LEU A 581 -16.24 0.24 13.81
C LEU A 581 -16.84 -1.04 13.21
N GLY A 582 -17.88 -1.60 13.85
CA GLY A 582 -18.59 -2.80 13.39
C GLY A 582 -17.98 -4.12 13.87
N PHE A 583 -17.11 -4.10 14.87
CA PHE A 583 -16.60 -5.30 15.51
C PHE A 583 -17.59 -5.86 16.54
N ASP A 584 -17.74 -7.18 16.57
CA ASP A 584 -18.49 -7.90 17.60
C ASP A 584 -17.75 -7.80 18.94
N PRO A 585 -18.33 -7.19 20.00
CA PRO A 585 -17.67 -7.09 21.30
C PRO A 585 -17.35 -8.43 21.97
N GLU A 586 -17.95 -9.54 21.55
CA GLU A 586 -17.63 -10.88 22.07
C GLU A 586 -16.41 -11.51 21.38
N LYS A 587 -16.17 -11.20 20.10
CA LYS A 587 -15.17 -11.88 19.26
C LYS A 587 -13.99 -11.00 18.90
N GLY A 588 -14.23 -9.72 18.67
CA GLY A 588 -13.21 -8.77 18.28
C GLY A 588 -12.71 -8.92 16.84
N GLY A 589 -11.55 -8.33 16.57
CA GLY A 589 -10.88 -8.33 15.27
C GLY A 589 -9.61 -7.50 15.29
N VAL A 590 -8.90 -7.49 14.17
CA VAL A 590 -7.64 -6.75 13.99
C VAL A 590 -7.80 -5.77 12.84
N VAL A 591 -7.33 -4.54 13.04
CA VAL A 591 -7.22 -3.51 11.99
C VAL A 591 -5.75 -3.21 11.78
N VAL A 592 -5.28 -3.34 10.55
CA VAL A 592 -3.96 -2.82 10.15
C VAL A 592 -4.16 -1.43 9.56
N THR A 593 -3.41 -0.46 10.06
CA THR A 593 -3.31 0.86 9.44
C THR A 593 -1.88 1.12 8.99
N ARG A 594 -1.76 1.76 7.83
CA ARG A 594 -0.51 2.23 7.25
C ARG A 594 0.14 3.31 8.14
N PRO A 595 1.43 3.60 7.94
CA PRO A 595 2.10 4.70 8.65
C PRO A 595 1.44 6.07 8.41
N ASP A 596 0.76 6.26 7.27
CA ASP A 596 -0.04 7.45 6.95
C ASP A 596 -1.50 7.43 7.48
N SER A 597 -1.81 6.48 8.38
CA SER A 597 -3.08 6.34 9.09
C SER A 597 -4.29 6.02 8.20
N HIS A 598 -4.07 5.44 7.01
CA HIS A 598 -5.13 4.80 6.23
C HIS A 598 -5.27 3.33 6.62
N VAL A 599 -6.50 2.82 6.64
CA VAL A 599 -6.80 1.40 6.84
C VAL A 599 -6.20 0.61 5.69
N ALA A 600 -5.47 -0.44 6.03
CA ALA A 600 -4.78 -1.31 5.09
C ALA A 600 -5.59 -2.60 4.86
N CYS A 601 -5.98 -3.27 5.95
CA CYS A 601 -6.85 -4.44 5.94
C CYS A 601 -7.51 -4.63 7.32
N THR A 602 -8.50 -5.51 7.38
CA THR A 602 -9.10 -5.99 8.63
C THR A 602 -9.09 -7.52 8.65
N VAL A 603 -8.78 -8.12 9.80
CA VAL A 603 -8.63 -9.57 9.97
C VAL A 603 -9.39 -10.04 11.20
N GLN A 604 -10.17 -11.10 11.09
CA GLN A 604 -10.90 -11.67 12.22
C GLN A 604 -9.92 -12.20 13.29
N LEU A 605 -10.22 -11.91 14.55
CA LEU A 605 -9.52 -12.50 15.69
C LEU A 605 -10.08 -13.90 15.93
N VAL A 606 -9.21 -14.91 15.89
CA VAL A 606 -9.58 -16.32 16.07
C VAL A 606 -8.58 -17.03 16.97
N GLU A 607 -9.02 -18.15 17.56
CA GLU A 607 -8.11 -19.10 18.21
C GLU A 607 -7.19 -19.79 17.19
N GLY A 608 -6.01 -20.22 17.63
CA GLY A 608 -4.97 -20.80 16.79
C GLY A 608 -4.15 -19.76 16.03
N SER A 609 -3.52 -20.18 14.93
CA SER A 609 -2.58 -19.34 14.17
C SER A 609 -3.24 -18.42 13.14
N GLY A 610 -4.52 -18.65 12.81
CA GLY A 610 -5.18 -18.05 11.64
C GLY A 610 -5.07 -16.53 11.54
N THR A 611 -5.21 -15.81 12.65
CA THR A 611 -5.07 -14.35 12.66
C THR A 611 -3.66 -13.90 12.26
N VAL A 612 -2.61 -14.52 12.80
CA VAL A 612 -1.22 -14.18 12.44
C VAL A 612 -0.87 -14.70 11.04
N ASP A 613 -1.41 -15.84 10.62
CA ASP A 613 -1.19 -16.36 9.27
C ASP A 613 -1.76 -15.43 8.19
N ALA A 614 -2.95 -14.87 8.42
CA ALA A 614 -3.54 -13.86 7.53
C ALA A 614 -2.72 -12.55 7.52
N LEU A 615 -2.24 -12.09 8.68
CA LEU A 615 -1.36 -10.91 8.76
C LEU A 615 -0.02 -11.15 8.06
N ASN A 616 0.59 -12.32 8.25
CA ASN A 616 1.80 -12.72 7.55
C ASN A 616 1.57 -12.74 6.04
N ALA A 617 0.47 -13.32 5.56
CA ALA A 617 0.13 -13.32 4.14
C ALA A 617 -0.01 -11.89 3.57
N TYR A 618 -0.66 -10.98 4.33
CA TYR A 618 -0.78 -9.58 3.95
C TYR A 618 0.58 -8.89 3.82
N PHE A 619 1.42 -8.95 4.86
CA PHE A 619 2.74 -8.33 4.82
C PHE A 619 3.68 -9.00 3.79
N ASN A 620 3.55 -10.31 3.57
CA ASN A 620 4.34 -11.05 2.59
C ASN A 620 4.08 -10.60 1.15
N ALA A 621 2.95 -9.96 0.86
CA ALA A 621 2.65 -9.45 -0.48
C ALA A 621 3.62 -8.35 -0.93
N PHE A 622 4.31 -7.69 0.01
CA PHE A 622 5.30 -6.66 -0.28
C PHE A 622 6.60 -6.82 0.50
N SER A 623 6.73 -7.85 1.35
CA SER A 623 7.89 -8.04 2.20
C SER A 623 9.11 -8.49 1.39
N SER A 624 10.26 -7.85 1.63
CA SER A 624 11.55 -8.30 1.07
C SER A 624 12.07 -9.59 1.74
N LYS A 625 11.49 -9.98 2.89
CA LYS A 625 11.82 -11.19 3.64
C LYS A 625 10.62 -12.12 3.71
N PRO A 626 10.79 -13.43 3.57
CA PRO A 626 9.68 -14.38 3.59
C PRO A 626 9.03 -14.45 4.98
N LEU A 627 7.71 -14.27 5.05
CA LEU A 627 6.92 -14.29 6.29
C LEU A 627 6.01 -15.52 6.37
N GLY A 628 5.55 -15.82 7.58
CA GLY A 628 4.69 -16.95 7.89
C GLY A 628 5.43 -18.29 7.97
N GLN A 629 4.72 -19.32 8.42
CA GLN A 629 5.12 -20.67 8.09
C GLN A 629 5.00 -20.81 6.58
N ASP A 630 5.95 -21.50 5.96
CA ASP A 630 5.95 -21.80 4.53
C ASP A 630 4.58 -22.34 4.09
N GLY A 631 3.70 -21.44 3.63
CA GLY A 631 2.53 -21.76 2.81
C GLY A 631 2.97 -22.29 1.44
N GLN A 632 4.24 -22.09 1.10
CA GLN A 632 4.99 -22.97 0.21
C GLN A 632 5.62 -24.08 1.04
N GLN A 633 4.83 -25.04 1.52
CA GLN A 633 5.37 -26.34 1.94
C GLN A 633 6.45 -26.72 0.92
N SER A 634 7.63 -27.11 1.39
CA SER A 634 8.56 -27.88 0.57
C SER A 634 7.76 -29.02 -0.05
N ARG A 635 7.36 -28.88 -1.30
CA ARG A 635 6.57 -29.89 -2.00
C ARG A 635 7.57 -30.86 -2.58
N LEU A 636 7.47 -32.10 -2.12
CA LEU A 636 8.07 -33.24 -2.79
C LEU A 636 7.21 -33.50 -4.02
N TYR A 637 7.76 -33.17 -5.18
CA TYR A 637 7.18 -33.61 -6.44
C TYR A 637 7.88 -34.88 -6.88
N ASN A 638 7.10 -35.88 -7.27
CA ASN A 638 7.60 -36.96 -8.10
C ASN A 638 7.26 -36.63 -9.55
N ASP A 639 8.29 -36.43 -10.36
CA ASP A 639 8.15 -36.27 -11.80
C ASP A 639 8.39 -37.65 -12.44
N LEU A 640 7.40 -38.16 -13.21
CA LEU A 640 7.58 -39.36 -14.04
C LEU A 640 8.23 -38.95 -15.35
N ILE A 641 9.41 -39.46 -15.66
CA ILE A 641 10.20 -39.07 -16.83
C ILE A 641 10.43 -40.28 -17.73
N ILE A 642 10.23 -40.14 -19.04
CA ILE A 642 10.67 -41.13 -20.03
C ILE A 642 12.16 -40.87 -20.31
N GLN A 643 13.01 -41.85 -20.00
CA GLN A 643 14.43 -41.86 -20.34
C GLN A 643 14.69 -42.84 -21.48
N ASN A 644 15.48 -42.40 -22.47
CA ASN A 644 15.97 -43.20 -23.60
C ASN A 644 14.92 -44.07 -24.29
N SER A 645 14.46 -43.67 -25.46
CA SER A 645 13.83 -44.61 -26.36
C SER A 645 14.27 -44.31 -27.79
N PRO A 646 14.97 -45.23 -28.46
CA PRO A 646 15.11 -45.17 -29.89
C PRO A 646 13.74 -45.44 -30.54
N TYR A 647 12.91 -44.41 -30.65
CA TYR A 647 11.72 -44.44 -31.50
C TYR A 647 12.14 -44.38 -32.97
N SER A 648 11.61 -45.29 -33.79
CA SER A 648 11.66 -45.16 -35.24
C SER A 648 10.31 -44.64 -35.74
N ARG A 649 10.31 -43.37 -36.20
CA ARG A 649 9.21 -42.76 -36.95
C ARG A 649 7.88 -42.60 -36.20
N VAL A 650 7.92 -42.51 -34.86
CA VAL A 650 6.77 -42.19 -33.99
C VAL A 650 7.06 -40.91 -33.18
N THR A 651 6.04 -40.07 -32.97
CA THR A 651 6.06 -38.82 -32.18
C THR A 651 4.77 -38.67 -31.37
N GLU A 652 4.67 -37.62 -30.54
CA GLU A 652 3.50 -37.34 -29.68
C GLU A 652 3.12 -38.49 -28.72
N LEU A 653 4.06 -39.32 -28.29
CA LEU A 653 3.75 -40.46 -27.42
C LEU A 653 3.26 -39.95 -26.04
N ARG A 654 2.09 -40.42 -25.61
CA ARG A 654 1.51 -40.13 -24.29
C ARG A 654 0.50 -41.22 -23.86
N PRO A 655 0.19 -41.34 -22.56
CA PRO A 655 -0.90 -42.19 -22.12
C PRO A 655 -2.25 -41.62 -22.59
N THR A 656 -3.18 -42.51 -22.93
CA THR A 656 -4.57 -42.14 -23.23
C THR A 656 -5.29 -41.80 -21.92
N ASP A 657 -5.33 -40.52 -21.56
CA ASP A 657 -5.80 -40.04 -20.24
C ASP A 657 -6.88 -38.95 -20.39
N THR A 658 -8.13 -39.38 -20.57
CA THR A 658 -9.31 -38.51 -20.76
C THR A 658 -10.32 -38.70 -19.64
N PRO A 659 -11.23 -37.74 -19.39
CA PRO A 659 -12.30 -37.95 -18.39
C PRO A 659 -13.18 -39.17 -18.69
N GLU A 660 -13.38 -39.49 -19.97
CA GLU A 660 -14.20 -40.60 -20.44
C GLU A 660 -13.45 -41.95 -20.37
N GLU A 661 -12.15 -41.93 -20.64
CA GLU A 661 -11.22 -43.07 -20.57
C GLU A 661 -9.96 -42.65 -19.79
N PRO A 662 -9.99 -42.69 -18.45
CA PRO A 662 -8.91 -42.19 -17.61
C PRO A 662 -7.75 -43.19 -17.52
N TYR A 663 -6.52 -42.70 -17.59
CA TYR A 663 -5.34 -43.55 -17.44
C TYR A 663 -5.06 -43.80 -15.95
N TYR A 664 -4.91 -45.06 -15.56
CA TYR A 664 -4.58 -45.44 -14.19
C TYR A 664 -3.06 -45.58 -14.03
N TYR A 665 -2.44 -44.57 -13.44
CA TYR A 665 -1.02 -44.58 -13.18
C TYR A 665 -0.70 -45.52 -12.02
N THR A 666 0.11 -46.55 -12.29
CA THR A 666 0.37 -47.64 -11.35
C THR A 666 1.79 -47.55 -10.77
N PHE A 667 1.90 -47.49 -9.44
CA PHE A 667 3.18 -47.27 -8.75
C PHE A 667 3.41 -48.20 -7.56
N LYS A 668 4.69 -48.40 -7.20
CA LYS A 668 5.07 -48.79 -5.84
C LYS A 668 5.17 -47.56 -4.96
N VAL A 669 4.60 -47.65 -3.76
CA VAL A 669 4.50 -46.54 -2.81
C VAL A 669 5.27 -46.87 -1.55
N GLN A 670 6.07 -45.94 -1.04
CA GLN A 670 6.80 -46.08 0.22
C GLN A 670 6.47 -44.94 1.19
N CYS A 671 6.27 -45.27 2.45
CA CYS A 671 6.07 -44.29 3.51
C CYS A 671 7.37 -43.54 3.80
N THR A 672 7.34 -42.21 3.74
CA THR A 672 8.52 -41.38 4.07
C THR A 672 8.84 -41.38 5.57
N SER A 673 7.86 -41.65 6.45
CA SER A 673 8.06 -41.63 7.90
C SER A 673 8.68 -42.90 8.48
N CYS A 674 8.27 -44.08 7.99
CA CYS A 674 8.73 -45.37 8.55
C CYS A 674 9.32 -46.32 7.51
N ARG A 675 9.41 -45.90 6.24
CA ARG A 675 9.92 -46.69 5.11
C ARG A 675 9.16 -47.98 4.80
N GLU A 676 7.96 -48.17 5.36
CA GLU A 676 7.07 -49.27 4.96
C GLU A 676 6.65 -49.08 3.50
N THR A 677 6.89 -50.09 2.66
CA THR A 677 6.40 -50.13 1.28
C THR A 677 5.01 -50.75 1.26
N HIS A 678 4.10 -50.14 0.51
CA HIS A 678 2.77 -50.68 0.31
C HIS A 678 2.87 -52.10 -0.31
N PRO A 679 2.17 -53.11 0.23
CA PRO A 679 2.37 -54.50 -0.19
C PRO A 679 1.89 -54.79 -1.62
N ASN A 680 1.00 -53.95 -2.15
CA ASN A 680 0.48 -54.05 -3.51
C ASN A 680 0.91 -52.85 -4.35
N TRP A 681 0.95 -53.03 -5.67
CA TRP A 681 0.95 -51.91 -6.60
C TRP A 681 -0.32 -51.08 -6.41
N VAL A 682 -0.17 -49.77 -6.47
CA VAL A 682 -1.25 -48.80 -6.26
C VAL A 682 -1.52 -48.10 -7.59
N SER A 683 -2.77 -48.12 -8.02
CA SER A 683 -3.22 -47.47 -9.24
C SER A 683 -4.22 -46.38 -8.89
N PHE A 684 -4.07 -45.20 -9.47
CA PHE A 684 -5.01 -44.07 -9.34
C PHE A 684 -4.94 -43.19 -10.59
N ASN A 685 -5.98 -42.39 -10.84
CA ASN A 685 -6.02 -41.50 -12.00
C ASN A 685 -6.20 -40.03 -11.60
N ARG A 686 -6.00 -39.11 -12.56
CA ARG A 686 -6.05 -37.66 -12.34
C ARG A 686 -7.44 -37.10 -12.01
N PHE A 687 -8.50 -37.87 -12.27
CA PHE A 687 -9.88 -37.44 -12.13
C PHE A 687 -10.54 -37.95 -10.83
N GLU A 688 -9.93 -38.92 -10.15
CA GLU A 688 -10.35 -39.38 -8.83
C GLU A 688 -10.11 -38.32 -7.76
N GLN A 689 -11.06 -38.16 -6.84
CA GLN A 689 -10.92 -37.26 -5.68
C GLN A 689 -11.36 -37.99 -4.42
N HIS A 690 -10.47 -38.00 -3.43
CA HIS A 690 -10.70 -38.59 -2.12
C HIS A 690 -10.44 -37.57 -1.03
N GLU A 691 -11.38 -37.44 -0.09
CA GLU A 691 -11.20 -36.61 1.10
C GLU A 691 -10.00 -37.09 1.93
N ILE A 692 -9.19 -36.15 2.41
CA ILE A 692 -8.04 -36.46 3.28
C ILE A 692 -8.50 -36.39 4.76
N PRO A 693 -8.51 -37.51 5.51
CA PRO A 693 -8.91 -37.51 6.90
C PRO A 693 -8.12 -36.50 7.75
N GLY A 694 -8.83 -35.58 8.42
CA GLY A 694 -8.22 -34.54 9.27
C GLY A 694 -7.75 -33.29 8.54
N SER A 695 -8.03 -33.16 7.24
CA SER A 695 -7.76 -31.99 6.40
C SER A 695 -9.03 -31.54 5.68
N ARG A 696 -9.09 -30.29 5.20
CA ARG A 696 -10.19 -29.78 4.35
C ARG A 696 -9.94 -29.98 2.85
N GLY A 697 -8.93 -30.77 2.48
CA GLY A 697 -8.52 -30.97 1.08
C GLY A 697 -8.81 -32.39 0.58
N GLU A 698 -8.81 -32.52 -0.74
CA GLU A 698 -8.94 -33.78 -1.48
C GLU A 698 -7.65 -34.11 -2.22
N ALA A 699 -7.43 -35.39 -2.53
CA ALA A 699 -6.31 -35.86 -3.33
C ALA A 699 -6.72 -37.02 -4.25
N ASN A 700 -5.95 -37.25 -5.32
CA ASN A 700 -6.19 -38.38 -6.22
C ASN A 700 -5.91 -39.74 -5.55
N PHE A 701 -5.02 -39.76 -4.56
CA PHE A 701 -4.70 -40.95 -3.78
C PHE A 701 -4.55 -40.61 -2.29
N VAL A 702 -5.13 -41.42 -1.41
CA VAL A 702 -5.02 -41.30 0.05
C VAL A 702 -4.71 -42.67 0.66
N TRP A 703 -3.67 -42.74 1.48
CA TRP A 703 -3.22 -43.99 2.10
C TRP A 703 -2.88 -43.82 3.58
N LYS A 704 -3.42 -44.70 4.43
CA LYS A 704 -3.01 -44.81 5.83
C LYS A 704 -1.97 -45.93 6.00
N CYS A 705 -0.74 -45.56 6.34
CA CYS A 705 0.35 -46.51 6.57
C CYS A 705 0.01 -47.43 7.76
N LYS A 706 0.16 -48.75 7.58
CA LYS A 706 -0.22 -49.74 8.60
C LYS A 706 0.77 -49.79 9.75
N LEU A 707 2.05 -49.54 9.47
CA LEU A 707 3.12 -49.56 10.47
C LEU A 707 3.12 -48.33 11.37
N CYS A 708 3.05 -47.11 10.82
CA CYS A 708 3.11 -45.88 11.61
C CYS A 708 1.75 -45.21 11.87
N GLY A 709 0.68 -45.68 11.24
CA GLY A 709 -0.68 -45.17 11.42
C GLY A 709 -0.95 -43.78 10.81
N LYS A 710 0.04 -43.14 10.20
CA LYS A 710 -0.09 -41.82 9.55
C LYS A 710 -0.83 -41.93 8.21
N THR A 711 -1.56 -40.88 7.88
CA THR A 711 -2.23 -40.72 6.59
C THR A 711 -1.33 -39.93 5.63
N HIS A 712 -1.26 -40.39 4.40
CA HIS A 712 -0.47 -39.86 3.30
C HIS A 712 -1.37 -39.58 2.10
N SER A 713 -0.97 -38.69 1.21
CA SER A 713 -1.75 -38.34 0.02
C SER A 713 -0.87 -38.02 -1.18
N ALA A 714 -1.39 -38.21 -2.39
CA ALA A 714 -0.76 -37.78 -3.63
C ALA A 714 -1.78 -37.24 -4.63
N SER A 715 -1.41 -36.20 -5.38
CA SER A 715 -2.24 -35.63 -6.44
C SER A 715 -1.44 -35.36 -7.72
N ILE A 716 -1.97 -35.77 -8.86
CA ILE A 716 -1.43 -35.44 -10.19
C ILE A 716 -1.81 -33.98 -10.48
N VAL A 717 -0.82 -33.11 -10.60
CA VAL A 717 -1.04 -31.65 -10.75
C VAL A 717 -0.79 -31.13 -12.17
N ALA A 718 -0.10 -31.91 -13.00
CA ALA A 718 0.13 -31.58 -14.41
C ALA A 718 0.39 -32.83 -15.26
N GLY A 719 0.12 -32.72 -16.57
CA GLY A 719 0.26 -33.79 -17.56
C GLY A 719 -1.05 -34.53 -17.90
N PRO A 720 -1.00 -35.56 -18.75
CA PRO A 720 0.22 -36.08 -19.39
C PRO A 720 0.74 -35.15 -20.50
N ASN A 721 2.06 -34.97 -20.57
CA ASN A 721 2.72 -34.27 -21.68
C ASN A 721 3.08 -35.27 -22.80
N THR A 722 3.17 -34.77 -24.03
CA THR A 722 3.65 -35.55 -25.18
C THR A 722 5.18 -35.66 -25.19
N TYR A 723 5.67 -36.83 -25.61
CA TYR A 723 7.06 -37.06 -25.95
C TYR A 723 7.26 -36.93 -27.47
N GLU A 724 8.13 -36.02 -27.91
CA GLU A 724 8.38 -35.76 -29.33
C GLU A 724 9.62 -36.51 -29.87
N ALA A 725 9.59 -36.88 -31.15
CA ALA A 725 10.61 -37.72 -31.79
C ALA A 725 12.02 -37.10 -31.83
N ASP A 726 12.13 -35.78 -31.77
CA ASP A 726 13.35 -34.98 -31.81
C ASP A 726 14.00 -34.76 -30.43
N GLU A 727 13.33 -35.16 -29.34
CA GLU A 727 13.83 -35.03 -27.96
C GLU A 727 14.80 -36.17 -27.54
N LYS A 728 15.43 -36.87 -28.50
CA LYS A 728 16.19 -38.15 -28.38
C LYS A 728 17.26 -38.27 -27.27
N ARG A 729 17.58 -37.22 -26.51
CA ARG A 729 18.62 -37.22 -25.45
C ARG A 729 18.24 -36.46 -24.17
N LYS A 730 17.04 -35.89 -24.06
CA LYS A 730 16.60 -35.17 -22.87
C LYS A 730 15.33 -35.83 -22.38
N GLY A 731 15.39 -36.52 -21.24
CA GLY A 731 14.21 -37.17 -20.68
C GLY A 731 13.04 -36.19 -20.56
N LYS A 732 11.83 -36.64 -20.94
CA LYS A 732 10.64 -35.79 -20.94
C LYS A 732 9.72 -36.18 -19.79
N LYS A 733 9.24 -35.15 -19.09
CA LYS A 733 8.31 -35.29 -17.99
C LYS A 733 6.90 -35.63 -18.49
N VAL A 734 6.39 -36.80 -18.10
CA VAL A 734 5.05 -37.31 -18.42
C VAL A 734 4.02 -36.62 -17.53
N ILE A 735 4.13 -36.75 -16.19
CA ILE A 735 3.21 -36.14 -15.21
C ILE A 735 3.97 -35.57 -14.00
N ASP A 736 3.34 -34.62 -13.30
CA ASP A 736 3.80 -34.05 -12.03
C ASP A 736 2.90 -34.57 -10.90
N ILE A 737 3.48 -35.11 -9.83
CA ILE A 737 2.72 -35.62 -8.68
C ILE A 737 3.14 -34.90 -7.39
N ASP A 738 2.22 -34.17 -6.77
CA ASP A 738 2.38 -33.54 -5.46
C ASP A 738 2.18 -34.59 -4.36
N CYS A 739 3.22 -34.92 -3.60
CA CYS A 739 3.23 -36.01 -2.62
C CYS A 739 3.32 -35.48 -1.18
N ARG A 740 2.52 -36.05 -0.27
CA ARG A 740 2.55 -35.74 1.18
C ARG A 740 2.73 -37.00 2.02
N GLY A 741 3.90 -37.14 2.62
CA GLY A 741 4.21 -38.22 3.55
C GLY A 741 4.49 -39.58 2.89
N LEU A 742 4.46 -39.66 1.57
CA LEU A 742 4.82 -40.83 0.78
C LEU A 742 5.75 -40.43 -0.38
N GLU A 743 6.40 -41.43 -0.96
CA GLU A 743 7.07 -41.32 -2.26
C GLU A 743 6.68 -42.51 -3.15
N PHE A 744 6.77 -42.32 -4.47
CA PHE A 744 6.72 -43.40 -5.44
C PHE A 744 8.13 -43.83 -5.82
N THR A 745 8.37 -45.15 -5.81
CA THR A 745 9.71 -45.70 -6.04
C THR A 745 9.84 -46.40 -7.40
N GLU A 746 8.73 -46.91 -7.95
CA GLU A 746 8.69 -47.56 -9.26
C GLU A 746 7.36 -47.23 -9.94
N PHE A 747 7.39 -47.09 -11.26
CA PHE A 747 6.21 -46.94 -12.12
C PHE A 747 6.05 -48.17 -13.01
N LYS A 748 4.80 -48.57 -13.22
CA LYS A 748 4.43 -49.65 -14.13
C LYS A 748 3.51 -49.07 -15.20
N ALA A 749 3.96 -49.11 -16.45
CA ALA A 749 3.26 -48.55 -17.61
C ALA A 749 2.11 -49.44 -18.09
N ASP A 750 1.25 -49.88 -17.16
CA ASP A 750 0.08 -50.69 -17.46
C ASP A 750 -1.04 -49.77 -17.99
N GLY A 751 -1.45 -49.95 -19.23
CA GLY A 751 -2.56 -49.21 -19.85
C GLY A 751 -2.24 -48.77 -21.28
N GLU A 752 -3.23 -48.19 -21.94
CA GLU A 752 -3.10 -47.82 -23.35
C GLU A 752 -2.39 -46.48 -23.53
N TRP A 753 -1.43 -46.47 -24.44
CA TRP A 753 -0.76 -45.28 -24.94
C TRP A 753 -1.21 -44.96 -26.36
N GLU A 754 -1.01 -43.71 -26.74
CA GLU A 754 -1.24 -43.23 -28.09
C GLU A 754 -0.03 -42.45 -28.61
N ALA A 755 0.17 -42.49 -29.92
CA ALA A 755 1.23 -41.79 -30.61
C ALA A 755 0.84 -41.52 -32.09
N LYS A 756 1.71 -40.81 -32.81
CA LYS A 756 1.53 -40.52 -34.25
C LYS A 756 2.76 -40.86 -35.07
N GLY A 757 2.55 -41.28 -36.32
CA GLY A 757 3.62 -41.41 -37.29
C GLY A 757 4.28 -40.05 -37.58
N THR A 758 5.61 -39.96 -37.50
CA THR A 758 6.34 -38.68 -37.63
C THR A 758 6.12 -38.01 -38.98
N GLU A 759 5.97 -38.78 -40.06
CA GLU A 759 5.87 -38.27 -41.43
C GLU A 759 4.42 -38.16 -41.93
N SER A 760 3.58 -39.15 -41.60
CA SER A 760 2.20 -39.27 -42.09
C SER A 760 1.15 -38.64 -41.17
N SER A 761 1.51 -38.38 -39.90
CA SER A 761 0.57 -38.10 -38.81
C SER A 761 -0.52 -39.17 -38.63
N THR A 762 -0.29 -40.41 -39.07
CA THR A 762 -1.17 -41.56 -38.82
C THR A 762 -1.29 -41.78 -37.30
N PRO A 763 -2.49 -41.80 -36.71
CA PRO A 763 -2.66 -42.04 -35.29
C PRO A 763 -2.52 -43.54 -34.97
N PHE A 764 -1.76 -43.85 -33.93
CA PHE A 764 -1.62 -45.17 -33.34
C PHE A 764 -2.17 -45.11 -31.92
N GLY A 765 -3.18 -45.93 -31.62
CA GLY A 765 -3.78 -46.05 -30.29
C GLY A 765 -3.70 -47.49 -29.79
N GLY A 766 -3.96 -47.71 -28.49
CA GLY A 766 -3.86 -49.04 -27.89
C GLY A 766 -2.42 -49.56 -27.79
N ILE A 767 -1.45 -48.66 -27.72
CA ILE A 767 -0.03 -49.02 -27.60
C ILE A 767 0.19 -49.59 -26.18
N ASP A 768 0.56 -50.87 -26.09
CA ASP A 768 0.95 -51.53 -24.86
C ASP A 768 2.47 -51.44 -24.68
N LEU A 769 2.91 -50.83 -23.57
CA LEU A 769 4.33 -50.64 -23.24
C LEU A 769 4.78 -51.52 -22.07
N SER A 770 3.99 -52.52 -21.68
CA SER A 770 4.32 -53.44 -20.57
C SER A 770 5.63 -54.22 -20.82
N ASP A 771 5.92 -54.58 -22.07
CA ASP A 771 7.16 -55.25 -22.49
C ASP A 771 8.28 -54.28 -22.91
N SER A 772 8.09 -52.97 -22.71
CA SER A 772 9.04 -51.90 -23.07
C SER A 772 9.38 -51.78 -24.57
N GLU A 773 8.68 -52.52 -25.43
CA GLU A 773 8.77 -52.44 -26.89
C GLU A 773 7.39 -52.51 -27.55
N TRP A 774 7.22 -51.84 -28.69
CA TRP A 774 6.02 -51.88 -29.52
C TRP A 774 6.39 -51.68 -30.99
N TYR A 775 5.68 -52.36 -31.89
CA TYR A 775 5.93 -52.36 -33.33
C TYR A 775 4.60 -52.32 -34.10
N ASP A 776 4.53 -51.52 -35.16
CA ASP A 776 3.40 -51.47 -36.08
C ASP A 776 3.86 -50.98 -37.47
N TYR A 777 2.96 -50.87 -38.44
CA TYR A 777 3.26 -50.45 -39.80
C TYR A 777 2.42 -49.26 -40.23
N ASP A 778 3.09 -48.18 -40.65
CA ASP A 778 2.42 -46.98 -41.16
C ASP A 778 2.12 -47.13 -42.65
N GLU A 779 0.90 -47.55 -42.99
CA GLU A 779 0.47 -47.74 -44.39
C GLU A 779 0.61 -46.48 -45.24
N LYS A 780 0.47 -45.28 -44.64
CA LYS A 780 0.55 -44.01 -45.39
C LYS A 780 1.99 -43.58 -45.65
N ALA A 781 2.91 -43.88 -44.73
CA ALA A 781 4.33 -43.63 -44.91
C ALA A 781 5.02 -44.77 -45.69
N GLY A 782 4.44 -45.97 -45.69
CA GLY A 782 5.01 -47.16 -46.32
C GLY A 782 6.22 -47.72 -45.55
N ASP A 783 6.26 -47.52 -44.23
CA ASP A 783 7.41 -47.85 -43.38
C ASP A 783 6.96 -48.42 -42.01
N GLU A 784 7.83 -49.22 -41.38
CA GLU A 784 7.64 -49.74 -40.02
C GLU A 784 7.84 -48.64 -38.97
N VAL A 785 6.97 -48.62 -37.97
CA VAL A 785 7.05 -47.75 -36.80
C VAL A 785 7.33 -48.59 -35.55
N SER A 786 8.20 -48.10 -34.66
CA SER A 786 8.51 -48.84 -33.43
C SER A 786 8.91 -47.95 -32.26
N ILE A 787 8.62 -48.45 -31.06
CA ILE A 787 9.07 -47.98 -29.76
C ILE A 787 9.96 -49.08 -29.19
N LYS A 788 11.20 -48.78 -28.81
CA LYS A 788 12.11 -49.77 -28.23
C LYS A 788 12.75 -49.24 -26.96
N GLU A 789 13.11 -50.15 -26.05
CA GLU A 789 13.90 -49.89 -24.84
C GLU A 789 13.37 -48.73 -23.98
N ILE A 790 12.06 -48.48 -23.97
CA ILE A 790 11.51 -47.35 -23.21
C ILE A 790 11.72 -47.58 -21.71
N SER A 791 12.26 -46.58 -21.02
CA SER A 791 12.43 -46.63 -19.58
C SER A 791 11.78 -45.44 -18.90
N PHE A 792 11.28 -45.66 -17.69
CA PHE A 792 10.62 -44.64 -16.87
C PHE A 792 11.44 -44.40 -15.60
N GLU A 793 11.66 -43.14 -15.27
CA GLU A 793 12.34 -42.71 -14.05
C GLU A 793 11.43 -41.85 -13.19
N LEU A 794 11.54 -42.00 -11.87
CA LEU A 794 10.90 -41.12 -10.90
C LEU A 794 11.97 -40.21 -10.30
N VAL A 795 11.86 -38.91 -10.56
CA VAL A 795 12.77 -37.90 -10.02
C VAL A 795 12.06 -37.09 -8.96
N ILE A 796 12.72 -36.92 -7.81
CA ILE A 796 12.26 -36.06 -6.75
C ILE A 796 12.67 -34.64 -7.08
N ARG A 797 11.69 -33.74 -7.11
CA ARG A 797 11.90 -32.32 -7.27
C ARG A 797 11.46 -31.58 -6.01
N LEU A 798 12.39 -30.81 -5.45
CA LEU A 798 12.17 -29.90 -4.33
C LEU A 798 12.26 -28.46 -4.82
N LYS A 799 11.20 -27.65 -4.66
CA LYS A 799 11.16 -26.28 -5.16
C LYS A 799 10.89 -25.27 -4.04
N TRP A 800 11.73 -24.24 -3.96
CA TRP A 800 11.63 -23.12 -3.01
C TRP A 800 11.86 -21.80 -3.73
N GLY A 801 10.78 -21.04 -3.97
CA GLY A 801 10.86 -19.78 -4.72
C GLY A 801 11.47 -19.98 -6.11
N GLN A 802 12.65 -19.37 -6.32
CA GLN A 802 13.40 -19.44 -7.58
C GLN A 802 14.37 -20.64 -7.64
N THR A 803 14.64 -21.31 -6.51
CA THR A 803 15.59 -22.43 -6.43
C THR A 803 14.87 -23.77 -6.48
N GLU A 804 15.43 -24.72 -7.23
CA GLU A 804 14.87 -26.06 -7.43
C GLU A 804 15.99 -27.10 -7.43
N TYR A 805 15.83 -28.15 -6.63
CA TYR A 805 16.73 -29.30 -6.60
C TYR A 805 16.02 -30.52 -7.19
N LYS A 806 16.69 -31.22 -8.10
CA LYS A 806 16.20 -32.47 -8.70
C LYS A 806 17.17 -33.60 -8.40
N GLY A 807 16.69 -34.74 -7.94
CA GLY A 807 17.55 -35.90 -7.69
C GLY A 807 16.75 -37.14 -7.30
N ARG A 808 17.45 -38.19 -6.88
CA ARG A 808 16.83 -39.42 -6.34
C ARG A 808 16.81 -39.38 -4.82
N LEU A 809 15.65 -39.65 -4.21
CA LEU A 809 15.55 -39.65 -2.76
C LEU A 809 16.26 -40.85 -2.14
N GLU A 810 17.24 -40.57 -1.29
CA GLU A 810 17.93 -41.58 -0.49
C GLU A 810 17.29 -41.74 0.88
N SER A 811 17.00 -40.60 1.54
CA SER A 811 16.36 -40.62 2.84
C SER A 811 15.64 -39.32 3.12
N ILE A 812 14.61 -39.39 3.96
CA ILE A 812 13.93 -38.22 4.49
C ILE A 812 13.51 -38.49 5.93
N ASP A 813 13.59 -37.49 6.79
CA ASP A 813 13.11 -37.59 8.16
C ASP A 813 11.86 -36.76 8.44
N SER A 814 11.35 -36.83 9.66
CA SER A 814 10.15 -36.10 10.09
C SER A 814 10.30 -34.57 10.09
N TYR A 815 11.51 -34.04 9.92
CA TYR A 815 11.82 -32.62 9.88
C TYR A 815 12.09 -32.11 8.46
N MET A 816 11.80 -32.91 7.42
CA MET A 816 12.10 -32.60 6.03
C MET A 816 13.60 -32.37 5.77
N ASN A 817 14.47 -33.13 6.47
CA ASN A 817 15.85 -33.29 6.03
C ASN A 817 15.85 -34.29 4.87
N VAL A 818 16.06 -33.80 3.65
CA VAL A 818 15.99 -34.58 2.42
C VAL A 818 17.39 -34.89 1.93
N LEU A 819 17.76 -36.16 1.93
CA LEU A 819 18.99 -36.61 1.29
C LEU A 819 18.67 -37.00 -0.15
N LEU A 820 19.20 -36.24 -1.11
CA LEU A 820 19.09 -36.51 -2.54
C LEU A 820 20.42 -36.97 -3.11
N ARG A 821 20.41 -38.00 -3.96
CA ARG A 821 21.54 -38.44 -4.80
C ARG A 821 21.38 -37.93 -6.22
N ASP A 822 22.50 -37.78 -6.93
CA ASP A 822 22.56 -37.35 -8.33
C ASP A 822 21.84 -36.00 -8.52
N THR A 823 22.03 -35.11 -7.54
CA THR A 823 21.24 -33.91 -7.39
C THR A 823 21.72 -32.82 -8.32
N GLU A 824 20.80 -32.17 -9.03
CA GLU A 824 21.02 -31.00 -9.85
C GLU A 824 20.32 -29.78 -9.23
N GLU A 825 20.97 -28.63 -9.28
CA GLU A 825 20.42 -27.35 -8.84
C GLU A 825 19.98 -26.49 -10.02
N TYR A 826 18.80 -25.89 -9.90
CA TYR A 826 18.21 -24.96 -10.84
C TYR A 826 17.86 -23.67 -10.12
N ILE A 827 18.22 -22.51 -10.70
CA ILE A 827 17.80 -21.19 -10.22
C ILE A 827 17.09 -20.47 -11.37
N ASP A 828 15.89 -19.96 -11.12
CA ASP A 828 15.01 -19.37 -12.14
C ASP A 828 14.77 -20.30 -13.35
N GLY A 829 14.68 -21.61 -13.08
CA GLY A 829 14.47 -22.64 -14.10
C GLY A 829 15.69 -22.93 -14.98
N LYS A 830 16.85 -22.31 -14.70
CA LYS A 830 18.11 -22.60 -15.42
C LYS A 830 18.99 -23.54 -14.59
N PRO A 831 19.58 -24.59 -15.20
CA PRO A 831 20.52 -25.46 -14.49
C PRO A 831 21.76 -24.65 -14.07
N THR A 832 22.14 -24.78 -12.81
CA THR A 832 23.27 -24.07 -12.19
C THR A 832 24.42 -24.99 -11.82
N GLY A 833 24.17 -26.30 -11.64
CA GLY A 833 25.22 -27.30 -11.46
C GLY A 833 24.71 -28.66 -11.00
N THR A 834 25.59 -29.67 -11.04
CA THR A 834 25.37 -31.00 -10.46
C THR A 834 26.06 -31.07 -9.11
N LEU A 835 25.30 -31.33 -8.05
CA LEU A 835 25.72 -31.33 -6.66
C LEU A 835 25.99 -32.74 -6.10
N GLY A 836 25.56 -33.80 -6.79
CA GLY A 836 25.78 -35.18 -6.36
C GLY A 836 24.90 -35.56 -5.16
N LEU A 837 25.49 -36.03 -4.06
CA LEU A 837 24.76 -36.43 -2.85
C LEU A 837 24.62 -35.23 -1.91
N VAL A 838 23.41 -34.73 -1.67
CA VAL A 838 23.18 -33.55 -0.83
C VAL A 838 22.09 -33.79 0.22
N LEU A 839 22.35 -33.33 1.44
CA LEU A 839 21.36 -33.26 2.50
C LEU A 839 20.79 -31.84 2.54
N ILE A 840 19.49 -31.70 2.32
CA ILE A 840 18.79 -30.42 2.18
C ILE A 840 17.78 -30.28 3.33
N ARG A 841 17.74 -29.10 3.96
CA ARG A 841 16.66 -28.70 4.88
C ARG A 841 16.09 -27.38 4.41
N CYS A 842 14.81 -27.37 4.06
CA CYS A 842 14.19 -26.21 3.40
C CYS A 842 15.03 -25.83 2.17
N ASN A 843 15.39 -24.56 1.98
CA ASN A 843 16.23 -24.14 0.86
C ASN A 843 17.74 -24.22 1.12
N ASN A 844 18.20 -24.83 2.22
CA ASN A 844 19.61 -24.87 2.58
C ASN A 844 20.19 -26.26 2.41
N ILE A 845 21.30 -26.37 1.68
CA ILE A 845 22.15 -27.56 1.67
C ILE A 845 22.90 -27.61 3.01
N LEU A 846 22.54 -28.57 3.85
CA LEU A 846 23.19 -28.81 5.14
C LEU A 846 24.51 -29.58 4.99
N TRP A 847 24.63 -30.39 3.94
CA TRP A 847 25.81 -31.20 3.67
C TRP A 847 25.85 -31.62 2.20
N MET A 848 27.05 -31.70 1.63
CA MET A 848 27.33 -32.28 0.31
C MET A 848 28.36 -33.40 0.46
N GLY A 849 28.07 -34.56 -0.12
CA GLY A 849 29.00 -35.67 -0.25
C GLY A 849 29.77 -35.57 -1.56
N SER A 850 31.05 -35.92 -1.55
CA SER A 850 31.88 -35.95 -2.76
C SER A 850 31.29 -36.91 -3.79
N ALA A 851 30.91 -36.39 -4.96
CA ALA A 851 30.85 -37.19 -6.16
C ALA A 851 32.29 -37.47 -6.62
N ASP A 852 32.62 -38.71 -7.00
CA ASP A 852 33.96 -39.16 -7.39
C ASP A 852 34.55 -38.42 -8.63
N SER A 853 33.85 -37.43 -9.17
CA SER A 853 34.18 -36.72 -10.41
C SER A 853 34.03 -35.19 -10.39
N VAL A 854 33.88 -34.54 -9.22
CA VAL A 854 33.75 -33.07 -9.15
C VAL A 854 34.93 -32.43 -8.39
N GLU A 855 35.82 -31.75 -9.13
CA GLU A 855 36.83 -30.87 -8.52
C GLU A 855 36.13 -29.63 -7.93
N MET A 856 36.20 -29.49 -6.60
CA MET A 856 35.73 -28.28 -5.90
C MET A 856 36.66 -27.11 -6.23
N THR A 857 36.34 -26.35 -7.27
CA THR A 857 36.92 -25.02 -7.49
C THR A 857 35.82 -23.96 -7.51
N ASP A 858 36.01 -22.97 -6.64
CA ASP A 858 35.27 -21.72 -6.51
C ASP A 858 33.79 -21.76 -6.09
N LEU A 859 33.57 -21.95 -4.79
CA LEU A 859 32.46 -21.29 -4.09
C LEU A 859 32.99 -20.66 -2.80
N GLY A 860 33.25 -19.35 -2.87
CA GLY A 860 33.45 -18.52 -1.70
C GLY A 860 32.18 -18.49 -0.86
N LEU A 861 32.19 -19.25 0.23
CA LEU A 861 31.19 -19.17 1.30
C LEU A 861 31.14 -17.73 1.82
N ARG A 862 30.01 -17.06 1.57
CA ARG A 862 29.55 -15.86 2.28
C ARG A 862 28.45 -16.24 3.23
#